data_AF-A0A4R8DR99-F1
#
_entry.id   AF-A0A4R8DR99-F1
#
_cell.length_a   1.000
_cell.length_b   1.000
_cell.length_c   1.000
_cell.angle_alpha   90.00
_cell.angle_beta   90.00
_cell.angle_gamma   90.00
#
_symmetry.space_group_name_H-M   'P 1'
#
loop_
_entity.id
_entity.type
_entity.pdbx_description
1 polymer ?
#
loop_
_entity_poly.entity_id
_entity_poly.type
_entity_poly.pdbx_seq_one_letter_code
_entity_poly.pdbx_strand_id
1 'polypeptide(L)'
;MIVLCLSYPVLDACAQGLQFASEDSLLTQRTSLHVFGPEPPLFRDHLLIDFDLSLWDNSHLGYIFNLSDNDNSYSLSYLYMNGKGTLNFNIDRKCNKIVIPLSGAQLKKKHWLTCRIDLDLTGDRVTIRLDSTVYRADKLGFKGEMTANLVFGKNQYYTEVPNMAIRNLEVADDRRRYFFPLDEWSGTSIHDSKGDVRGFVENPVWLINASYFWKPVFTQAFREVAGLNYNPLEQDLFIFTKDSLIRYRPGTQRLSSQTYTNPLPVPLVLGKSIVNIPRNKCYVYELFDVAKGMPSMASLTLDSNHLTWETVGKATLPGQLHHHNVFYDAREDSIYLFGGYGTYSYHNDFLRYGDSGWQKVPFTGDTISPRFFAATGPSDRPEELLLFGGYGNESGSQVVGGKQYYDLYRINLRTHTVKRCWTLSAPGKDVFVPANNLVLSADKKYFYALCYPHEVAKTELRLYRFSIADGAYETVSAPIPVTSMRIESDINLFYSRETDEFLCAIQEFNDRRSSVIRLYTLAAPPVVTSTYLRSLHPPVRRWGILIWGLALGLATSLGWLLVRRFKKPPLALQPPAPAPVERDRNAVYMLGEFAVFDREGKDITHLFSPKIKQLFVLILLHSKEGKGISSKKISAKLWPEKDPAKTKNIRGVTFNHLRNIIGDIDGIELSFLSDTYTFRINEPFFCDYTLVDDVLRHQDGKGQDPFPLMARGPLLKDLPESLLDHYISDYEERLMAFLTPELRKLYEARDLKRALGVARLILSMDAFNEEALRYQLKVYKRLKGLDYSKKAYDQFTEDYKRSLGVAYHVSFEGLTN
;
A
#
# COMPACT_ATOMS: atom_id res chain seq x y z
N MET A 1 15.53 45.93 -3.89
CA MET A 1 14.10 45.65 -4.14
C MET A 1 14.03 44.43 -5.05
N ILE A 2 13.98 43.22 -4.49
CA ILE A 2 13.76 41.97 -5.23
C ILE A 2 12.69 41.24 -4.41
N VAL A 3 11.46 41.31 -4.89
CA VAL A 3 10.33 40.57 -4.34
C VAL A 3 10.44 39.15 -4.91
N LEU A 4 10.94 38.21 -4.10
CA LEU A 4 10.81 36.80 -4.40
C LEU A 4 9.35 36.41 -4.14
N CYS A 5 8.54 36.42 -5.21
CA CYS A 5 7.27 35.71 -5.23
C CYS A 5 7.55 34.21 -5.18
N LEU A 6 7.60 33.64 -3.97
CA LEU A 6 7.49 32.20 -3.77
C LEU A 6 6.05 31.81 -4.08
N SER A 7 5.77 31.53 -5.35
CA SER A 7 4.64 30.71 -5.76
C SER A 7 4.90 29.30 -5.24
N TYR A 8 4.32 28.96 -4.09
CA TYR A 8 4.17 27.56 -3.70
C TYR A 8 3.39 26.86 -4.81
N PRO A 9 3.89 25.76 -5.41
CA PRO A 9 3.02 24.89 -6.14
C PRO A 9 2.04 24.32 -5.11
N VAL A 10 0.79 24.73 -5.19
CA VAL A 10 -0.31 23.98 -4.58
C VAL A 10 -0.30 22.64 -5.31
N LEU A 11 0.40 21.67 -4.74
CA LEU A 11 0.13 20.27 -5.02
C LEU A 11 -1.33 20.10 -4.57
N ASP A 12 -2.25 20.10 -5.53
CA ASP A 12 -3.65 19.72 -5.35
C ASP A 12 -3.68 18.29 -4.80
N ALA A 13 -3.51 18.17 -3.49
CA ALA A 13 -3.97 17.00 -2.76
C ALA A 13 -5.49 17.10 -2.78
N CYS A 14 -6.14 16.43 -3.74
CA CYS A 14 -7.59 16.27 -3.70
C CYS A 14 -7.93 15.47 -2.44
N ALA A 15 -8.39 16.18 -1.39
CA ALA A 15 -8.95 15.53 -0.22
C ALA A 15 -10.06 14.58 -0.67
N GLN A 16 -10.02 13.35 -0.18
CA GLN A 16 -11.02 12.34 -0.56
C GLN A 16 -12.34 12.57 0.19
N GLY A 17 -12.28 13.23 1.35
CA GLY A 17 -13.45 13.65 2.11
C GLY A 17 -13.88 12.70 3.21
N LEU A 18 -14.92 13.11 3.91
CA LEU A 18 -15.59 12.37 4.97
C LEU A 18 -16.99 11.96 4.49
N GLN A 19 -17.26 10.66 4.50
CA GLN A 19 -18.62 10.13 4.33
C GLN A 19 -19.32 10.05 5.69
N PHE A 20 -20.63 10.29 5.68
CA PHE A 20 -21.49 10.22 6.84
C PHE A 20 -22.29 8.93 6.85
N ALA A 21 -22.15 8.14 7.91
CA ALA A 21 -23.05 7.05 8.22
C ALA A 21 -24.46 7.61 8.45
N SER A 22 -25.41 7.15 7.64
CA SER A 22 -26.74 7.74 7.44
C SER A 22 -27.84 7.00 8.22
N GLU A 23 -29.10 7.27 7.85
CA GLU A 23 -30.30 6.63 8.38
C GLU A 23 -30.26 5.08 8.38
N ASP A 24 -29.56 4.48 7.42
CA ASP A 24 -29.38 3.02 7.30
C ASP A 24 -28.53 2.41 8.43
N SER A 25 -27.86 3.26 9.22
CA SER A 25 -27.07 2.86 10.39
C SER A 25 -27.84 3.08 11.68
N LEU A 26 -27.49 2.32 12.72
CA LEU A 26 -28.01 2.57 14.07
C LEU A 26 -27.72 4.02 14.48
N LEU A 27 -28.62 4.62 15.24
CA LEU A 27 -28.49 6.01 15.69
C LEU A 27 -27.12 6.31 16.34
N THR A 28 -26.60 5.36 17.11
CA THR A 28 -25.29 5.46 17.79
C THR A 28 -24.09 5.39 16.84
N GLN A 29 -24.30 4.90 15.61
CA GLN A 29 -23.28 4.76 14.56
C GLN A 29 -23.33 5.87 13.52
N ARG A 30 -24.34 6.76 13.57
CA ARG A 30 -24.42 7.90 12.65
C ARG A 30 -23.29 8.89 12.89
N THR A 31 -22.81 9.48 11.81
CA THR A 31 -21.67 10.40 11.84
C THR A 31 -22.12 11.80 12.29
N SER A 32 -21.35 12.41 13.18
CA SER A 32 -21.47 13.81 13.58
C SER A 32 -20.12 14.48 13.42
N LEU A 33 -20.04 15.56 12.65
CA LEU A 33 -18.82 16.35 12.51
C LEU A 33 -19.03 17.70 13.19
N HIS A 34 -18.35 17.91 14.31
CA HIS A 34 -18.26 19.20 14.99
C HIS A 34 -17.05 19.97 14.45
N VAL A 35 -17.31 21.00 13.63
CA VAL A 35 -16.25 21.73 12.89
C VAL A 35 -15.32 22.48 13.84
N PHE A 36 -15.88 23.02 14.93
CA PHE A 36 -15.13 23.65 16.00
C PHE A 36 -15.36 22.90 17.31
N GLY A 37 -14.35 22.90 18.18
CA GLY A 37 -14.41 22.37 19.54
C GLY A 37 -15.36 23.18 20.43
N PRO A 38 -15.32 22.98 21.75
CA PRO A 38 -16.25 23.59 22.70
C PRO A 38 -16.28 25.13 22.71
N GLU A 39 -15.25 25.78 22.15
CA GLU A 39 -15.13 27.23 22.04
C GLU A 39 -15.10 27.64 20.55
N PRO A 40 -16.26 27.81 19.89
CA PRO A 40 -16.33 28.18 18.49
C PRO A 40 -15.89 29.64 18.29
N PRO A 41 -15.30 29.97 17.13
CA PRO A 41 -14.95 31.34 16.81
C PRO A 41 -16.20 32.22 16.61
N LEU A 42 -16.11 33.45 17.10
CA LEU A 42 -17.07 34.53 16.82
C LEU A 42 -16.75 35.17 15.47
N PHE A 43 -17.71 35.18 14.55
CA PHE A 43 -17.65 35.87 13.26
C PHE A 43 -18.43 37.18 13.32
N ARG A 44 -17.95 38.20 12.62
CA ARG A 44 -18.56 39.54 12.58
C ARG A 44 -18.76 39.99 11.15
N ASP A 45 -19.86 40.71 10.94
CA ASP A 45 -20.31 41.29 9.68
C ASP A 45 -20.71 40.25 8.62
N HIS A 46 -19.93 39.17 8.50
CA HIS A 46 -20.04 38.15 7.48
C HIS A 46 -19.66 36.77 8.04
N LEU A 47 -20.31 35.71 7.53
CA LEU A 47 -19.92 34.31 7.74
C LEU A 47 -20.07 33.53 6.43
N LEU A 48 -18.96 33.00 5.95
CA LEU A 48 -18.87 32.12 4.80
C LEU A 48 -18.73 30.66 5.25
N ILE A 49 -19.53 29.77 4.65
CA ILE A 49 -19.39 28.32 4.72
C ILE A 49 -19.33 27.79 3.28
N ASP A 50 -18.18 27.32 2.84
CA ASP A 50 -17.93 26.83 1.47
C ASP A 50 -17.45 25.38 1.53
N PHE A 51 -18.10 24.44 0.85
CA PHE A 51 -17.71 23.02 0.89
C PHE A 51 -18.22 22.27 -0.35
N ASP A 52 -17.57 21.16 -0.67
CA ASP A 52 -18.09 20.22 -1.65
C ASP A 52 -19.02 19.20 -0.97
N LEU A 53 -20.17 18.92 -1.57
CA LEU A 53 -21.17 17.96 -1.11
C LEU A 53 -21.39 16.87 -2.15
N SER A 54 -21.42 15.61 -1.74
CA SER A 54 -21.88 14.50 -2.56
C SER A 54 -23.03 13.75 -1.88
N LEU A 55 -24.13 13.52 -2.60
CA LEU A 55 -25.27 12.74 -2.13
C LEU A 55 -25.18 11.32 -2.71
N TRP A 56 -25.25 10.31 -1.85
CA TRP A 56 -24.95 8.91 -2.19
C TRP A 56 -26.18 8.03 -2.30
N ASP A 57 -27.34 8.54 -1.86
CA ASP A 57 -28.64 7.92 -2.05
C ASP A 57 -29.74 8.94 -2.38
N ASN A 58 -30.89 8.40 -2.80
CA ASN A 58 -32.09 9.14 -3.20
C ASN A 58 -33.30 8.58 -2.46
N SER A 59 -33.17 8.40 -1.15
CA SER A 59 -34.10 7.58 -0.37
C SER A 59 -34.82 8.35 0.74
N HIS A 60 -34.20 9.37 1.37
CA HIS A 60 -34.77 9.96 2.59
C HIS A 60 -34.49 11.46 2.78
N LEU A 61 -35.24 12.07 3.71
CA LEU A 61 -34.92 13.36 4.33
C LEU A 61 -33.66 13.19 5.20
N GLY A 62 -32.79 14.20 5.21
CA GLY A 62 -31.73 14.29 6.19
C GLY A 62 -31.15 15.69 6.30
N TYR A 63 -30.59 16.02 7.46
CA TYR A 63 -29.93 17.29 7.73
C TYR A 63 -28.44 17.20 7.39
N ILE A 64 -27.99 18.04 6.46
CA ILE A 64 -26.59 18.12 6.04
C ILE A 64 -25.77 18.81 7.13
N PHE A 65 -26.23 19.98 7.59
CA PHE A 65 -25.65 20.64 8.75
C PHE A 65 -26.69 21.43 9.55
N ASN A 66 -26.33 21.67 10.80
CA ASN A 66 -26.92 22.67 11.68
C ASN A 66 -25.88 23.75 11.99
N LEU A 67 -26.31 25.01 11.92
CA LEU A 67 -25.57 26.19 12.33
C LEU A 67 -26.40 26.89 13.40
N SER A 68 -25.89 26.97 14.62
CA SER A 68 -26.59 27.62 15.72
C SER A 68 -25.72 28.61 16.48
N ASP A 69 -26.36 29.65 17.02
CA ASP A 69 -25.83 30.50 18.07
C ASP A 69 -26.74 30.41 19.31
N ASN A 70 -26.60 31.33 20.27
CA ASN A 70 -27.39 31.30 21.51
C ASN A 70 -28.89 31.56 21.28
N ASP A 71 -29.27 32.27 20.21
CA ASP A 71 -30.62 32.76 19.97
C ASP A 71 -31.29 32.14 18.73
N ASN A 72 -30.49 31.70 17.75
CA ASN A 72 -30.92 31.29 16.43
C ASN A 72 -30.32 29.94 16.03
N SER A 73 -31.07 29.19 15.22
CA SER A 73 -30.64 27.91 14.66
C SER A 73 -31.11 27.83 13.21
N TYR A 74 -30.18 27.44 12.33
CA TYR A 74 -30.36 27.33 10.90
C TYR A 74 -29.88 25.95 10.44
N SER A 75 -30.50 25.42 9.40
CA SER A 75 -30.11 24.12 8.86
C SER A 75 -30.16 24.09 7.34
N LEU A 76 -29.28 23.28 6.75
CA LEU A 76 -29.41 22.84 5.37
C LEU A 76 -29.84 21.37 5.39
N SER A 77 -31.00 21.06 4.82
CA SER A 77 -31.51 19.68 4.73
C SER A 77 -31.72 19.22 3.29
N TYR A 78 -31.44 17.96 3.03
CA TYR A 78 -31.75 17.28 1.78
C TYR A 78 -33.09 16.56 1.90
N LEU A 79 -33.96 16.73 0.92
CA LEU A 79 -35.21 16.00 0.80
C LEU A 79 -35.32 15.39 -0.60
N TYR A 80 -35.51 14.08 -0.66
CA TYR A 80 -35.90 13.40 -1.89
C TYR A 80 -37.36 12.94 -1.81
N MET A 81 -38.21 13.48 -2.68
CA MET A 81 -39.62 13.14 -2.71
C MET A 81 -40.15 13.16 -4.14
N ASN A 82 -40.97 12.16 -4.50
CA ASN A 82 -41.62 12.07 -5.82
C ASN A 82 -40.64 12.17 -7.00
N GLY A 83 -39.47 11.54 -6.89
CA GLY A 83 -38.45 11.54 -7.94
C GLY A 83 -37.64 12.84 -8.07
N LYS A 84 -37.76 13.76 -7.10
CA LYS A 84 -37.08 15.06 -7.11
C LYS A 84 -36.33 15.26 -5.80
N GLY A 85 -35.05 15.65 -5.91
CA GLY A 85 -34.22 16.07 -4.79
C GLY A 85 -34.24 17.58 -4.61
N THR A 86 -34.29 18.06 -3.37
CA THR A 86 -34.12 19.48 -3.03
C THR A 86 -33.17 19.66 -1.84
N LEU A 87 -32.37 20.72 -1.86
CA LEU A 87 -31.73 21.26 -0.66
C LEU A 87 -32.58 22.38 -0.10
N ASN A 88 -32.76 22.40 1.22
CA ASN A 88 -33.68 23.29 1.90
C ASN A 88 -32.92 24.03 2.99
N PHE A 89 -32.81 25.35 2.87
CA PHE A 89 -32.21 26.19 3.90
C PHE A 89 -33.31 26.72 4.82
N ASN A 90 -33.22 26.40 6.10
CA ASN A 90 -34.28 26.62 7.08
C ASN A 90 -33.84 27.58 8.17
N ILE A 91 -34.79 28.35 8.70
CA ILE A 91 -34.73 28.83 10.07
C ILE A 91 -35.46 27.80 10.91
N ASP A 92 -34.73 27.11 11.76
CA ASP A 92 -35.22 25.94 12.47
C ASP A 92 -36.46 26.27 13.29
N ARG A 93 -37.46 25.38 13.22
CA ARG A 93 -38.77 25.51 13.90
C ARG A 93 -39.61 26.72 13.47
N LYS A 94 -39.19 27.50 12.46
CA LYS A 94 -39.92 28.67 11.96
C LYS A 94 -40.37 28.52 10.51
N CYS A 95 -39.43 28.39 9.58
CA CYS A 95 -39.75 28.34 8.15
C CYS A 95 -38.61 27.79 7.28
N ASN A 96 -38.97 27.29 6.09
CA ASN A 96 -38.05 27.01 5.00
C ASN A 96 -37.88 28.30 4.16
N LYS A 97 -36.65 28.82 4.07
CA LYS A 97 -36.33 30.11 3.42
C LYS A 97 -35.97 29.95 1.95
N ILE A 98 -35.25 28.89 1.60
CA ILE A 98 -34.78 28.65 0.24
C ILE A 98 -34.95 27.16 -0.07
N VAL A 99 -35.60 26.86 -1.20
CA VAL A 99 -35.68 25.52 -1.80
C VAL A 99 -34.86 25.51 -3.07
N ILE A 100 -33.84 24.66 -3.10
CA ILE A 100 -32.89 24.51 -4.21
C ILE A 100 -33.17 23.17 -4.90
N PRO A 101 -33.74 23.16 -6.12
CA PRO A 101 -33.97 21.92 -6.85
C PRO A 101 -32.65 21.32 -7.36
N LEU A 102 -32.51 20.00 -7.25
CA LEU A 102 -31.38 19.24 -7.78
C LEU A 102 -31.78 18.53 -9.08
N SER A 103 -30.91 18.61 -10.08
CA SER A 103 -31.07 17.87 -11.33
C SER A 103 -30.70 16.40 -11.17
N GLY A 104 -31.18 15.53 -12.07
CA GLY A 104 -30.82 14.10 -12.03
C GLY A 104 -29.32 13.81 -12.17
N ALA A 105 -28.56 14.69 -12.83
CA ALA A 105 -27.10 14.58 -12.91
C ALA A 105 -26.42 14.86 -11.55
N GLN A 106 -26.96 15.83 -10.79
CA GLN A 106 -26.47 16.21 -9.46
C GLN A 106 -26.79 15.16 -8.39
N LEU A 107 -27.78 14.29 -8.64
CA LEU A 107 -28.21 13.21 -7.76
C LEU A 107 -27.47 11.88 -8.01
N LYS A 108 -26.45 11.87 -8.89
CA LYS A 108 -25.61 10.69 -9.10
C LYS A 108 -24.66 10.52 -7.91
N LYS A 109 -24.58 9.29 -7.39
CA LYS A 109 -23.62 8.91 -6.34
C LYS A 109 -22.19 9.32 -6.72
N LYS A 110 -21.40 9.80 -5.74
CA LYS A 110 -20.02 10.31 -5.90
C LYS A 110 -19.89 11.56 -6.80
N HIS A 111 -20.98 12.12 -7.31
CA HIS A 111 -20.96 13.45 -7.92
C HIS A 111 -20.79 14.52 -6.82
N TRP A 112 -19.92 15.51 -7.06
CA TRP A 112 -19.60 16.56 -6.11
C TRP A 112 -20.22 17.88 -6.57
N LEU A 113 -20.97 18.51 -5.66
CA LEU A 113 -21.60 19.81 -5.80
C LEU A 113 -20.81 20.83 -4.99
N THR A 114 -20.49 21.99 -5.56
CA THR A 114 -19.87 23.06 -4.78
C THR A 114 -20.95 23.90 -4.12
N CYS A 115 -21.02 23.83 -2.79
CA CYS A 115 -22.00 24.50 -1.94
C CYS A 115 -21.35 25.67 -1.19
N ARG A 116 -21.69 26.90 -1.58
CA ARG A 116 -21.21 28.11 -0.91
C ARG A 116 -22.37 28.87 -0.28
N ILE A 117 -22.31 29.06 1.03
CA ILE A 117 -23.34 29.72 1.83
C ILE A 117 -22.70 30.95 2.47
N ASP A 118 -23.21 32.10 2.09
CA ASP A 118 -22.69 33.42 2.45
C ASP A 118 -23.76 34.13 3.27
N LEU A 119 -23.46 34.37 4.54
CA LEU A 119 -24.34 34.99 5.52
C LEU A 119 -23.87 36.42 5.78
N ASP A 120 -24.62 37.39 5.25
CA ASP A 120 -24.44 38.81 5.52
C ASP A 120 -25.13 39.14 6.85
N LEU A 121 -24.37 39.08 7.94
CA LEU A 121 -24.87 39.19 9.32
C LEU A 121 -25.35 40.62 9.64
N THR A 122 -24.81 41.63 8.94
CA THR A 122 -25.26 43.03 9.09
C THR A 122 -26.48 43.34 8.23
N GLY A 123 -26.50 42.84 6.98
CA GLY A 123 -27.59 43.05 6.03
C GLY A 123 -28.77 42.10 6.20
N ASP A 124 -28.70 41.17 7.15
CA ASP A 124 -29.72 40.15 7.46
C ASP A 124 -30.16 39.32 6.23
N ARG A 125 -29.16 38.79 5.51
CA ARG A 125 -29.35 38.11 4.23
C ARG A 125 -28.46 36.88 4.09
N VAL A 126 -28.98 35.85 3.44
CA VAL A 126 -28.21 34.67 3.01
C VAL A 126 -28.15 34.60 1.49
N THR A 127 -26.97 34.30 0.95
CA THR A 127 -26.74 33.96 -0.45
C THR A 127 -26.18 32.54 -0.54
N ILE A 128 -26.90 31.63 -1.18
CA ILE A 128 -26.45 30.26 -1.42
C ILE A 128 -26.11 30.11 -2.89
N ARG A 129 -24.88 29.72 -3.20
CA ARG A 129 -24.45 29.32 -4.53
C ARG A 129 -24.26 27.81 -4.56
N LEU A 130 -25.01 27.14 -5.44
CA LEU A 130 -24.83 25.73 -5.76
C LEU A 130 -24.28 25.64 -7.18
N ASP A 131 -23.04 25.19 -7.32
CA ASP A 131 -22.26 25.25 -8.55
C ASP A 131 -22.23 26.68 -9.14
N SER A 132 -22.93 26.90 -10.25
CA SER A 132 -23.05 28.21 -10.90
C SER A 132 -24.34 28.97 -10.56
N THR A 133 -25.31 28.33 -9.89
CA THR A 133 -26.63 28.92 -9.64
C THR A 133 -26.67 29.59 -8.27
N VAL A 134 -27.31 30.76 -8.18
CA VAL A 134 -27.36 31.57 -6.95
C VAL A 134 -28.80 31.76 -6.46
N TYR A 135 -29.00 31.59 -5.15
CA TYR A 135 -30.25 31.76 -4.43
C TYR A 135 -30.06 32.75 -3.28
N ARG A 136 -31.08 33.54 -2.97
CA ARG A 136 -31.01 34.56 -1.90
C ARG A 136 -32.30 34.61 -1.08
N ALA A 137 -32.16 34.94 0.20
CA ALA A 137 -33.28 35.25 1.08
C ALA A 137 -32.85 36.27 2.14
N ASP A 138 -33.80 37.08 2.60
CA ASP A 138 -33.63 38.07 3.66
C ASP A 138 -34.49 37.73 4.88
N LYS A 139 -34.37 38.55 5.95
CA LYS A 139 -35.15 38.43 7.20
C LYS A 139 -34.81 37.14 7.96
N LEU A 140 -33.53 36.90 8.21
CA LEU A 140 -33.02 35.71 8.91
C LEU A 140 -32.97 35.91 10.43
N GLY A 141 -32.94 37.16 10.88
CA GLY A 141 -32.81 37.53 12.29
C GLY A 141 -31.36 37.63 12.78
N PHE A 142 -30.41 37.93 11.88
CA PHE A 142 -29.01 38.15 12.26
C PHE A 142 -28.84 39.45 13.06
N LYS A 143 -27.83 39.49 13.92
CA LYS A 143 -27.54 40.62 14.83
C LYS A 143 -26.15 41.23 14.60
N GLY A 144 -25.58 41.09 13.41
CA GLY A 144 -24.25 41.59 13.06
C GLY A 144 -23.06 40.71 13.48
N GLU A 145 -23.25 39.79 14.43
CA GLU A 145 -22.25 38.79 14.82
C GLU A 145 -22.89 37.44 15.13
N MET A 146 -22.11 36.37 15.02
CA MET A 146 -22.56 34.99 15.24
C MET A 146 -21.42 34.10 15.74
N THR A 147 -21.66 33.36 16.82
CA THR A 147 -20.79 32.25 17.23
C THR A 147 -21.18 31.02 16.42
N ALA A 148 -20.33 30.56 15.52
CA ALA A 148 -20.71 29.51 14.58
C ALA A 148 -20.57 28.10 15.19
N ASN A 149 -21.59 27.64 15.92
CA ASN A 149 -21.71 26.22 16.27
C ASN A 149 -22.16 25.44 15.02
N LEU A 150 -21.18 25.04 14.20
CA LEU A 150 -21.42 24.32 12.95
C LEU A 150 -21.20 22.82 13.14
N VAL A 151 -22.26 22.05 12.95
CA VAL A 151 -22.25 20.58 13.05
C VAL A 151 -22.83 19.97 11.78
N PHE A 152 -22.06 19.13 11.09
CA PHE A 152 -22.55 18.34 9.96
C PHE A 152 -23.07 16.98 10.42
N GLY A 153 -24.14 16.49 9.78
CA GLY A 153 -24.79 15.23 10.12
C GLY A 153 -25.55 15.26 11.45
N LYS A 154 -25.45 14.16 12.21
CA LYS A 154 -26.23 13.95 13.44
C LYS A 154 -25.86 15.04 14.44
N ASN A 155 -26.85 15.71 15.02
CA ASN A 155 -26.64 16.73 16.04
C ASN A 155 -27.70 16.60 17.15
N GLN A 156 -27.64 17.49 18.13
CA GLN A 156 -28.55 17.45 19.29
C GLN A 156 -30.03 17.67 18.95
N TYR A 157 -30.32 18.30 17.80
CA TYR A 157 -31.68 18.62 17.37
C TYR A 157 -32.20 17.66 16.30
N TYR A 158 -31.30 17.15 15.46
CA TYR A 158 -31.63 16.38 14.26
C TYR A 158 -30.79 15.12 14.19
N THR A 159 -31.46 13.99 14.06
CA THR A 159 -30.81 12.67 14.01
C THR A 159 -30.82 12.07 12.61
N GLU A 160 -31.67 12.57 11.73
CA GLU A 160 -31.79 12.18 10.34
C GLU A 160 -30.59 12.73 9.54
N VAL A 161 -29.75 11.83 9.04
CA VAL A 161 -28.54 12.16 8.29
C VAL A 161 -28.67 11.58 6.89
N PRO A 162 -28.54 12.39 5.82
CA PRO A 162 -28.58 11.85 4.47
C PRO A 162 -27.30 11.05 4.22
N ASN A 163 -27.33 10.05 3.35
CA ASN A 163 -26.09 9.39 2.91
C ASN A 163 -25.32 10.38 2.05
N MET A 164 -24.33 11.02 2.66
CA MET A 164 -23.59 12.10 2.05
C MET A 164 -22.10 11.99 2.33
N ALA A 165 -21.31 12.70 1.53
CA ALA A 165 -19.93 12.98 1.84
C ALA A 165 -19.64 14.47 1.65
N ILE A 166 -18.70 15.00 2.42
CA ILE A 166 -18.21 16.37 2.26
C ILE A 166 -16.68 16.38 2.17
N ARG A 167 -16.13 17.43 1.55
CA ARG A 167 -14.68 17.72 1.54
C ARG A 167 -14.45 19.21 1.32
N ASN A 168 -13.18 19.63 1.49
CA ASN A 168 -12.75 21.01 1.20
C ASN A 168 -13.59 22.07 1.93
N LEU A 169 -13.90 21.83 3.20
CA LEU A 169 -14.73 22.73 3.99
C LEU A 169 -13.94 23.98 4.38
N GLU A 170 -14.46 25.14 4.03
CA GLU A 170 -13.97 26.45 4.43
C GLU A 170 -15.02 27.15 5.30
N VAL A 171 -14.57 27.72 6.40
CA VAL A 171 -15.37 28.62 7.24
C VAL A 171 -14.58 29.91 7.45
N ALA A 172 -15.16 31.06 7.08
CA ALA A 172 -14.43 32.32 7.08
C ALA A 172 -15.29 33.57 7.33
N ASP A 173 -14.64 34.64 7.77
CA ASP A 173 -15.07 36.04 7.60
C ASP A 173 -13.95 36.83 6.89
N ASP A 174 -14.09 38.15 6.81
CA ASP A 174 -13.08 39.03 6.22
C ASP A 174 -11.73 39.03 6.95
N ARG A 175 -11.66 38.50 8.18
CA ARG A 175 -10.48 38.54 9.06
C ARG A 175 -9.84 37.17 9.26
N ARG A 176 -10.62 36.10 9.28
CA ARG A 176 -10.22 34.75 9.65
C ARG A 176 -10.74 33.75 8.63
N ARG A 177 -9.87 32.82 8.25
CA ARG A 177 -10.16 31.73 7.32
C ARG A 177 -9.69 30.42 7.92
N TYR A 178 -10.60 29.46 8.03
CA TYR A 178 -10.35 28.09 8.44
C TYR A 178 -10.66 27.18 7.25
N PHE A 179 -9.68 26.38 6.82
CA PHE A 179 -9.85 25.44 5.72
C PHE A 179 -9.54 24.03 6.20
N PHE A 180 -10.49 23.13 6.00
CA PHE A 180 -10.51 21.73 6.41
C PHE A 180 -10.55 20.86 5.16
N PRO A 181 -9.41 20.27 4.76
CA PRO A 181 -9.38 19.36 3.62
C PRO A 181 -10.30 18.16 3.84
N LEU A 182 -10.33 17.62 5.07
CA LEU A 182 -10.95 16.34 5.43
C LEU A 182 -10.26 15.16 4.73
N ASP A 183 -8.93 15.12 4.87
CA ASP A 183 -8.02 14.13 4.28
C ASP A 183 -7.39 13.20 5.32
N GLU A 184 -7.95 13.16 6.55
CA GLU A 184 -7.57 12.18 7.56
C GLU A 184 -7.86 10.76 7.10
N TRP A 185 -6.98 9.82 7.50
CA TRP A 185 -7.15 8.39 7.22
C TRP A 185 -7.78 7.63 8.39
N SER A 186 -7.65 8.13 9.61
CA SER A 186 -8.23 7.55 10.82
C SER A 186 -8.34 8.57 11.94
N GLY A 187 -8.97 8.16 13.04
CA GLY A 187 -9.14 9.00 14.23
C GLY A 187 -10.36 9.90 14.12
N THR A 188 -10.58 10.65 15.20
CA THR A 188 -11.77 11.50 15.41
C THR A 188 -11.44 12.99 15.44
N SER A 189 -10.16 13.39 15.44
CA SER A 189 -9.78 14.80 15.42
C SER A 189 -9.72 15.32 13.99
N ILE A 190 -10.28 16.51 13.75
CA ILE A 190 -10.16 17.18 12.44
C ILE A 190 -9.14 18.30 12.49
N HIS A 191 -8.34 18.40 11.42
CA HIS A 191 -7.27 19.37 11.31
C HIS A 191 -7.60 20.42 10.24
N ASP A 192 -7.23 21.67 10.52
CA ASP A 192 -7.17 22.68 9.47
C ASP A 192 -5.92 22.49 8.59
N SER A 193 -5.84 23.23 7.48
CA SER A 193 -4.68 23.23 6.58
C SER A 193 -3.34 23.62 7.22
N LYS A 194 -3.36 24.17 8.44
CA LYS A 194 -2.14 24.50 9.21
C LYS A 194 -1.71 23.34 10.11
N GLY A 195 -2.48 22.25 10.15
CA GLY A 195 -2.28 21.09 11.00
C GLY A 195 -2.78 21.29 12.43
N ASP A 196 -3.53 22.37 12.72
CA ASP A 196 -4.10 22.60 14.05
C ASP A 196 -5.40 21.80 14.20
N VAL A 197 -5.56 21.08 15.30
CA VAL A 197 -6.84 20.44 15.65
C VAL A 197 -7.86 21.53 15.96
N ARG A 198 -8.99 21.54 15.24
CA ARG A 198 -10.06 22.53 15.48
C ARG A 198 -11.36 21.93 15.98
N GLY A 199 -11.63 20.67 15.67
CA GLY A 199 -12.89 20.03 15.98
C GLY A 199 -12.75 18.52 16.09
N PHE A 200 -13.88 17.82 16.02
CA PHE A 200 -13.90 16.36 16.05
C PHE A 200 -15.06 15.77 15.25
N VAL A 201 -14.93 14.50 14.92
CA VAL A 201 -15.94 13.70 14.24
C VAL A 201 -16.22 12.42 15.02
N GLU A 202 -17.49 12.12 15.20
CA GLU A 202 -17.99 10.85 15.73
C GLU A 202 -18.29 9.89 14.58
N ASN A 203 -17.93 8.61 14.73
CA ASN A 203 -18.16 7.56 13.72
C ASN A 203 -17.74 7.96 12.29
N PRO A 204 -16.48 8.38 12.07
CA PRO A 204 -16.04 8.85 10.76
C PRO A 204 -15.93 7.71 9.74
N VAL A 205 -16.32 8.00 8.49
CA VAL A 205 -16.01 7.16 7.33
C VAL A 205 -15.09 7.92 6.39
N TRP A 206 -13.77 7.79 6.62
CA TRP A 206 -12.74 8.48 5.84
C TRP A 206 -12.59 7.88 4.43
N LEU A 207 -12.92 8.66 3.40
CA LEU A 207 -12.95 8.18 2.01
C LEU A 207 -11.55 7.89 1.46
N ILE A 208 -10.50 8.47 2.04
CA ILE A 208 -9.11 8.22 1.63
C ILE A 208 -8.75 6.73 1.68
N ASN A 209 -9.33 5.98 2.62
CA ASN A 209 -9.06 4.55 2.76
C ASN A 209 -9.60 3.74 1.56
N ALA A 210 -10.79 4.08 1.06
CA ALA A 210 -11.38 3.39 -0.10
C ALA A 210 -10.62 3.69 -1.39
N SER A 211 -9.95 4.85 -1.46
CA SER A 211 -9.12 5.27 -2.59
C SER A 211 -7.66 4.82 -2.48
N TYR A 212 -7.26 4.14 -1.40
CA TYR A 212 -5.90 3.64 -1.20
C TYR A 212 -5.83 2.13 -0.99
N PHE A 213 -6.76 1.55 -0.22
CA PHE A 213 -6.78 0.11 0.07
C PHE A 213 -7.74 -0.64 -0.85
N TRP A 214 -7.24 -1.73 -1.43
CA TRP A 214 -8.04 -2.66 -2.20
C TRP A 214 -9.03 -3.42 -1.30
N LYS A 215 -10.31 -3.37 -1.65
CA LYS A 215 -11.38 -4.11 -0.97
C LYS A 215 -11.62 -5.45 -1.67
N PRO A 216 -11.47 -6.61 -1.01
CA PRO A 216 -11.86 -7.89 -1.58
C PRO A 216 -13.40 -7.95 -1.71
N VAL A 217 -13.89 -8.34 -2.89
CA VAL A 217 -15.34 -8.40 -3.17
C VAL A 217 -15.82 -9.75 -3.68
N PHE A 218 -14.91 -10.61 -4.16
CA PHE A 218 -15.25 -11.95 -4.64
C PHE A 218 -14.04 -12.89 -4.50
N THR A 219 -14.31 -14.16 -4.17
CA THR A 219 -13.32 -15.24 -4.24
C THR A 219 -14.03 -16.55 -4.51
N GLN A 220 -13.60 -17.27 -5.55
CA GLN A 220 -14.15 -18.57 -5.88
C GLN A 220 -13.11 -19.49 -6.49
N ALA A 221 -13.10 -20.74 -6.05
CA ALA A 221 -12.29 -21.81 -6.63
C ALA A 221 -13.07 -22.57 -7.70
N PHE A 222 -12.42 -22.89 -8.80
CA PHE A 222 -12.97 -23.65 -9.92
C PHE A 222 -12.17 -24.94 -10.11
N ARG A 223 -12.89 -26.06 -10.25
CA ARG A 223 -12.30 -27.40 -10.46
C ARG A 223 -11.84 -27.63 -11.90
N GLU A 224 -12.41 -26.88 -12.83
CA GLU A 224 -12.00 -26.78 -14.22
C GLU A 224 -11.51 -25.34 -14.50
N VAL A 225 -10.76 -25.15 -15.57
CA VAL A 225 -10.31 -23.82 -15.98
C VAL A 225 -11.53 -22.96 -16.28
N ALA A 226 -11.61 -21.79 -15.64
CA ALA A 226 -12.52 -20.72 -15.99
C ALA A 226 -11.77 -19.64 -16.75
N GLY A 227 -12.47 -18.73 -17.41
CA GLY A 227 -11.89 -17.49 -17.88
C GLY A 227 -12.72 -16.31 -17.40
N LEU A 228 -12.16 -15.10 -17.51
CA LEU A 228 -12.84 -13.87 -17.09
C LEU A 228 -12.57 -12.73 -18.07
N ASN A 229 -13.51 -11.79 -18.12
CA ASN A 229 -13.33 -10.50 -18.77
C ASN A 229 -14.30 -9.47 -18.18
N TYR A 230 -14.19 -8.22 -18.66
CA TYR A 230 -15.06 -7.12 -18.26
C TYR A 230 -15.89 -6.63 -19.45
N ASN A 231 -17.18 -6.42 -19.23
CA ASN A 231 -18.05 -5.81 -20.22
C ASN A 231 -18.23 -4.32 -19.90
N PRO A 232 -17.61 -3.41 -20.68
CA PRO A 232 -17.75 -1.98 -20.44
C PRO A 232 -19.11 -1.41 -20.87
N LEU A 233 -19.97 -2.14 -21.58
CA LEU A 233 -21.33 -1.69 -21.86
C LEU A 233 -22.24 -1.91 -20.66
N GLU A 234 -22.27 -3.14 -20.15
CA GLU A 234 -23.11 -3.56 -19.01
C GLU A 234 -22.49 -3.24 -17.64
N GLN A 235 -21.25 -2.74 -17.65
CA GLN A 235 -20.45 -2.36 -16.47
C GLN A 235 -20.22 -3.51 -15.48
N ASP A 236 -20.19 -4.76 -15.96
CA ASP A 236 -20.01 -5.95 -15.14
C ASP A 236 -18.75 -6.74 -15.51
N LEU A 237 -18.20 -7.42 -14.49
CA LEU A 237 -17.19 -8.45 -14.72
C LEU A 237 -17.91 -9.78 -14.90
N PHE A 238 -17.53 -10.55 -15.90
CA PHE A 238 -18.07 -11.89 -16.11
C PHE A 238 -16.98 -12.95 -16.07
N ILE A 239 -17.34 -14.11 -15.53
CA ILE A 239 -16.53 -15.32 -15.45
C ILE A 239 -17.27 -16.39 -16.25
N PHE A 240 -16.63 -16.95 -17.26
CA PHE A 240 -17.19 -18.03 -18.06
C PHE A 240 -16.55 -19.37 -17.68
N THR A 241 -17.39 -20.37 -17.46
CA THR A 241 -16.99 -21.78 -17.30
C THR A 241 -17.39 -22.56 -18.55
N LYS A 242 -17.30 -23.89 -18.47
CA LYS A 242 -17.80 -24.79 -19.52
C LYS A 242 -19.32 -24.69 -19.72
N ASP A 243 -20.09 -24.43 -18.68
CA ASP A 243 -21.54 -24.60 -18.66
C ASP A 243 -22.32 -23.36 -18.19
N SER A 244 -21.66 -22.38 -17.57
CA SER A 244 -22.30 -21.22 -16.98
C SER A 244 -21.51 -19.92 -17.15
N LEU A 245 -22.23 -18.80 -17.16
CA LEU A 245 -21.70 -17.45 -17.07
C LEU A 245 -22.06 -16.86 -15.70
N ILE A 246 -21.05 -16.50 -14.92
CA ILE A 246 -21.20 -15.81 -13.64
C ILE A 246 -20.92 -14.33 -13.89
N ARG A 247 -21.76 -13.44 -13.36
CA ARG A 247 -21.58 -11.99 -13.46
C ARG A 247 -21.47 -11.36 -12.08
N TYR A 248 -20.53 -10.44 -11.95
CA TYR A 248 -20.36 -9.57 -10.80
C TYR A 248 -20.61 -8.12 -11.23
N ARG A 249 -21.67 -7.51 -10.69
CA ARG A 249 -21.96 -6.09 -10.91
C ARG A 249 -21.39 -5.25 -9.76
N PRO A 250 -20.41 -4.37 -10.00
CA PRO A 250 -19.77 -3.59 -8.92
C PRO A 250 -20.76 -2.68 -8.19
N GLY A 251 -21.67 -2.01 -8.93
CA GLY A 251 -22.63 -1.05 -8.36
C GLY A 251 -23.56 -1.62 -7.31
N THR A 252 -24.01 -2.86 -7.50
CA THR A 252 -24.92 -3.55 -6.56
C THR A 252 -24.23 -4.59 -5.70
N GLN A 253 -22.95 -4.89 -5.99
CA GLN A 253 -22.21 -6.02 -5.43
C GLN A 253 -22.96 -7.36 -5.55
N ARG A 254 -23.84 -7.48 -6.56
CA ARG A 254 -24.64 -8.69 -6.79
C ARG A 254 -23.90 -9.64 -7.71
N LEU A 255 -24.02 -10.92 -7.38
CA LEU A 255 -23.64 -12.02 -8.24
C LEU A 255 -24.88 -12.60 -8.89
N SER A 256 -24.79 -12.88 -10.18
CA SER A 256 -25.76 -13.72 -10.89
C SER A 256 -25.04 -14.82 -11.63
N SER A 257 -25.71 -15.94 -11.84
CA SER A 257 -25.21 -17.05 -12.64
C SER A 257 -26.31 -17.49 -13.61
N GLN A 258 -25.92 -17.77 -14.85
CA GLN A 258 -26.82 -18.22 -15.90
C GLN A 258 -26.17 -19.38 -16.65
N THR A 259 -26.89 -20.48 -16.83
CA THR A 259 -26.42 -21.63 -17.60
C THR A 259 -26.54 -21.39 -19.10
N TYR A 260 -25.64 -21.99 -19.87
CA TYR A 260 -25.68 -21.94 -21.33
C TYR A 260 -26.74 -22.88 -21.91
N THR A 261 -27.22 -22.56 -23.11
CA THR A 261 -28.05 -23.47 -23.91
C THR A 261 -27.24 -24.64 -24.44
N ASN A 262 -25.96 -24.41 -24.76
CA ASN A 262 -24.98 -25.42 -25.14
C ASN A 262 -23.67 -25.18 -24.39
N PRO A 263 -22.92 -26.23 -23.99
CA PRO A 263 -21.64 -26.04 -23.32
C PRO A 263 -20.65 -25.30 -24.22
N LEU A 264 -19.73 -24.55 -23.61
CA LEU A 264 -18.61 -23.92 -24.29
C LEU A 264 -17.85 -24.99 -25.10
N PRO A 265 -17.76 -24.86 -26.43
CA PRO A 265 -17.18 -25.90 -27.27
C PRO A 265 -15.64 -25.91 -27.28
N VAL A 266 -15.01 -24.85 -26.75
CA VAL A 266 -13.54 -24.73 -26.64
C VAL A 266 -13.07 -25.37 -25.33
N PRO A 267 -12.16 -26.35 -25.35
CA PRO A 267 -11.56 -26.88 -24.14
C PRO A 267 -10.59 -25.86 -23.55
N LEU A 268 -10.93 -25.29 -22.39
CA LEU A 268 -10.15 -24.24 -21.75
C LEU A 268 -8.82 -24.75 -21.20
N VAL A 269 -7.75 -24.02 -21.49
CA VAL A 269 -6.38 -24.25 -21.03
C VAL A 269 -5.89 -23.03 -20.24
N LEU A 270 -5.97 -21.83 -20.82
CA LEU A 270 -5.65 -20.55 -20.16
C LEU A 270 -6.89 -19.68 -19.89
N GLY A 271 -8.02 -19.94 -20.54
CA GLY A 271 -9.24 -19.15 -20.33
C GLY A 271 -9.17 -17.74 -20.93
N LYS A 272 -8.41 -17.55 -22.02
CA LYS A 272 -8.21 -16.23 -22.64
C LYS A 272 -9.42 -15.76 -23.42
N SER A 273 -9.67 -14.45 -23.36
CA SER A 273 -10.82 -13.84 -24.04
C SER A 273 -10.60 -12.38 -24.39
N ILE A 274 -11.44 -11.86 -25.28
CA ILE A 274 -11.53 -10.43 -25.63
C ILE A 274 -12.97 -10.05 -25.96
N VAL A 275 -13.39 -8.84 -25.57
CA VAL A 275 -14.74 -8.33 -25.81
C VAL A 275 -14.76 -7.39 -27.01
N ASN A 276 -15.61 -7.72 -27.99
CA ASN A 276 -16.07 -6.80 -29.01
C ASN A 276 -17.18 -5.93 -28.43
N ILE A 277 -16.81 -4.71 -28.06
CA ILE A 277 -17.72 -3.75 -27.41
C ILE A 277 -18.90 -3.41 -28.34
N PRO A 278 -18.73 -2.97 -29.61
CA PRO A 278 -19.87 -2.59 -30.44
C PRO A 278 -20.93 -3.67 -30.68
N ARG A 279 -20.55 -4.96 -30.65
CA ARG A 279 -21.50 -6.08 -30.82
C ARG A 279 -21.87 -6.77 -29.51
N ASN A 280 -21.38 -6.28 -28.37
CA ASN A 280 -21.55 -6.89 -27.06
C ASN A 280 -21.20 -8.40 -27.05
N LYS A 281 -20.13 -8.76 -27.76
CA LYS A 281 -19.76 -10.17 -28.02
C LYS A 281 -18.40 -10.50 -27.40
N CYS A 282 -18.32 -11.55 -26.62
CA CYS A 282 -17.07 -12.09 -26.09
C CYS A 282 -16.53 -13.16 -27.05
N TYR A 283 -15.24 -13.11 -27.37
CA TYR A 283 -14.50 -14.17 -28.05
C TYR A 283 -13.60 -14.86 -27.03
N VAL A 284 -13.73 -16.17 -26.91
CA VAL A 284 -12.87 -17.03 -26.09
C VAL A 284 -11.98 -17.83 -27.04
N TYR A 285 -10.70 -17.94 -26.71
CA TYR A 285 -9.75 -18.64 -27.57
C TYR A 285 -8.64 -19.34 -26.78
N GLU A 286 -8.10 -20.39 -27.39
CA GLU A 286 -6.93 -21.11 -26.92
C GLU A 286 -5.93 -21.29 -28.05
N LEU A 287 -4.68 -20.92 -27.81
CA LEU A 287 -3.65 -20.90 -28.85
C LEU A 287 -2.95 -22.24 -29.02
N PHE A 288 -2.90 -23.07 -27.98
CA PHE A 288 -2.12 -24.30 -27.95
C PHE A 288 -2.76 -25.34 -27.02
N ASP A 289 -2.32 -26.59 -27.09
CA ASP A 289 -2.78 -27.72 -26.27
C ASP A 289 -4.28 -28.04 -26.43
N VAL A 290 -4.86 -27.66 -27.58
CA VAL A 290 -6.21 -28.03 -28.01
C VAL A 290 -6.13 -29.28 -28.87
N ALA A 291 -6.89 -30.31 -28.54
CA ALA A 291 -6.91 -31.57 -29.28
C ALA A 291 -7.28 -31.36 -30.76
N LYS A 292 -6.59 -32.07 -31.66
CA LYS A 292 -6.76 -31.93 -33.11
C LYS A 292 -8.23 -32.10 -33.51
N GLY A 293 -8.77 -31.11 -34.24
CA GLY A 293 -10.15 -31.13 -34.73
C GLY A 293 -11.18 -30.51 -33.77
N MET A 294 -10.79 -30.17 -32.54
CA MET A 294 -11.63 -29.42 -31.61
C MET A 294 -11.64 -27.93 -31.93
N PRO A 295 -12.74 -27.21 -31.61
CA PRO A 295 -12.78 -25.75 -31.59
C PRO A 295 -11.68 -25.15 -30.70
N SER A 296 -10.97 -24.16 -31.23
CA SER A 296 -9.98 -23.36 -30.49
C SER A 296 -10.45 -21.92 -30.28
N MET A 297 -11.57 -21.53 -30.90
CA MET A 297 -12.19 -20.24 -30.71
C MET A 297 -13.71 -20.36 -30.77
N ALA A 298 -14.38 -19.68 -29.84
CA ALA A 298 -15.83 -19.55 -29.79
C ALA A 298 -16.23 -18.14 -29.38
N SER A 299 -17.49 -17.79 -29.62
CA SER A 299 -18.02 -16.48 -29.26
C SER A 299 -19.38 -16.58 -28.58
N LEU A 300 -19.67 -15.60 -27.73
CA LEU A 300 -20.90 -15.50 -26.96
C LEU A 300 -21.40 -14.04 -26.96
N THR A 301 -22.66 -13.84 -27.33
CA THR A 301 -23.35 -12.54 -27.20
C THR A 301 -23.83 -12.35 -25.76
N LEU A 302 -23.40 -11.27 -25.12
CA LEU A 302 -23.51 -11.10 -23.67
C LEU A 302 -24.87 -10.57 -23.20
N ASP A 303 -25.69 -9.98 -24.05
CA ASP A 303 -27.04 -9.47 -23.70
C ASP A 303 -28.19 -10.44 -24.05
N SER A 304 -27.87 -11.63 -24.53
CA SER A 304 -28.90 -12.59 -24.93
C SER A 304 -29.62 -13.21 -23.72
N ASN A 305 -30.96 -13.27 -23.79
CA ASN A 305 -31.79 -14.05 -22.84
C ASN A 305 -31.43 -15.55 -22.85
N HIS A 306 -30.89 -16.05 -23.95
CA HIS A 306 -30.41 -17.42 -24.13
C HIS A 306 -28.93 -17.40 -24.51
N LEU A 307 -28.06 -17.73 -23.56
CA LEU A 307 -26.62 -17.73 -23.75
C LEU A 307 -26.20 -18.97 -24.56
N THR A 308 -25.95 -18.77 -25.85
CA THR A 308 -25.59 -19.83 -26.80
C THR A 308 -24.19 -19.57 -27.35
N TRP A 309 -23.30 -20.54 -27.23
CA TRP A 309 -21.95 -20.46 -27.79
C TRP A 309 -21.93 -20.78 -29.28
N GLU A 310 -21.26 -19.93 -30.05
CA GLU A 310 -21.00 -20.14 -31.48
C GLU A 310 -19.54 -20.52 -31.69
N THR A 311 -19.28 -21.62 -32.40
CA THR A 311 -17.92 -21.99 -32.81
C THR A 311 -17.43 -21.02 -33.88
N VAL A 312 -16.26 -20.42 -33.67
CA VAL A 312 -15.63 -19.48 -34.61
C VAL A 312 -14.57 -20.17 -35.46
N GLY A 313 -13.73 -21.01 -34.84
CA GLY A 313 -12.74 -21.76 -35.60
C GLY A 313 -11.88 -22.70 -34.77
N LYS A 314 -10.90 -23.31 -35.44
CA LYS A 314 -10.08 -24.43 -34.94
C LYS A 314 -8.57 -24.19 -35.07
N ALA A 315 -8.16 -22.98 -35.42
CA ALA A 315 -6.76 -22.64 -35.62
C ALA A 315 -5.99 -22.54 -34.29
N THR A 316 -4.86 -23.23 -34.23
CA THR A 316 -3.91 -23.20 -33.12
C THR A 316 -2.53 -22.78 -33.63
N LEU A 317 -1.63 -22.45 -32.71
CA LEU A 317 -0.22 -22.16 -32.96
C LEU A 317 0.65 -23.39 -32.67
N PRO A 318 1.88 -23.46 -33.21
CA PRO A 318 2.81 -24.56 -32.90
C PRO A 318 3.30 -24.60 -31.45
N GLY A 319 3.13 -23.51 -30.70
CA GLY A 319 3.55 -23.40 -29.30
C GLY A 319 2.69 -22.39 -28.55
N GLN A 320 2.72 -22.50 -27.22
CA GLN A 320 1.98 -21.60 -26.34
C GLN A 320 2.60 -20.20 -26.34
N LEU A 321 1.78 -19.17 -26.14
CA LEU A 321 2.24 -17.79 -25.93
C LEU A 321 1.75 -17.30 -24.57
N HIS A 322 2.39 -17.70 -23.47
CA HIS A 322 2.01 -17.21 -22.14
C HIS A 322 2.16 -15.68 -22.05
N HIS A 323 1.19 -15.02 -21.41
CA HIS A 323 1.17 -13.56 -21.23
C HIS A 323 1.37 -12.74 -22.52
N HIS A 324 0.87 -13.24 -23.65
CA HIS A 324 0.70 -12.41 -24.84
C HIS A 324 -0.38 -11.35 -24.59
N ASN A 325 -0.26 -10.22 -25.28
CA ASN A 325 -1.29 -9.21 -25.32
C ASN A 325 -2.33 -9.54 -26.38
N VAL A 326 -3.59 -9.21 -26.11
CA VAL A 326 -4.69 -9.31 -27.06
C VAL A 326 -5.37 -7.96 -27.22
N PHE A 327 -5.77 -7.63 -28.44
CA PHE A 327 -6.56 -6.44 -28.74
C PHE A 327 -7.48 -6.70 -29.94
N TYR A 328 -8.53 -5.90 -30.03
CA TYR A 328 -9.60 -6.08 -30.99
C TYR A 328 -9.77 -4.82 -31.84
N ASP A 329 -9.69 -4.94 -33.16
CA ASP A 329 -10.04 -3.88 -34.10
C ASP A 329 -11.52 -4.01 -34.48
N ALA A 330 -12.34 -3.13 -33.90
CA ALA A 330 -13.78 -3.13 -34.14
C ALA A 330 -14.18 -2.80 -35.58
N ARG A 331 -13.31 -2.13 -36.36
CA ARG A 331 -13.62 -1.73 -37.75
C ARG A 331 -13.50 -2.92 -38.70
N GLU A 332 -12.46 -3.73 -38.49
CA GLU A 332 -12.19 -4.92 -39.30
C GLU A 332 -12.70 -6.22 -38.67
N ASP A 333 -13.41 -6.13 -37.54
CA ASP A 333 -13.88 -7.28 -36.76
C ASP A 333 -12.77 -8.32 -36.50
N SER A 334 -11.58 -7.84 -36.14
CA SER A 334 -10.36 -8.66 -36.15
C SER A 334 -9.68 -8.68 -34.78
N ILE A 335 -9.25 -9.88 -34.37
CA ILE A 335 -8.48 -10.10 -33.14
C ILE A 335 -7.01 -10.13 -33.51
N TYR A 336 -6.23 -9.38 -32.75
CA TYR A 336 -4.78 -9.34 -32.87
C TYR A 336 -4.11 -9.77 -31.57
N LEU A 337 -2.95 -10.41 -31.70
CA LEU A 337 -2.07 -10.79 -30.60
C LEU A 337 -0.70 -10.17 -30.79
N PHE A 338 -0.03 -9.89 -29.68
CA PHE A 338 1.36 -9.46 -29.67
C PHE A 338 2.13 -10.13 -28.52
N GLY A 339 3.34 -10.57 -28.83
CA GLY A 339 4.30 -11.04 -27.85
C GLY A 339 3.94 -12.39 -27.21
N GLY A 340 4.39 -12.58 -25.98
CA GLY A 340 4.22 -13.79 -25.22
C GLY A 340 5.45 -14.69 -25.22
N TYR A 341 5.39 -15.75 -24.41
CA TYR A 341 6.48 -16.67 -24.18
C TYR A 341 6.04 -18.13 -24.29
N GLY A 342 6.85 -18.94 -24.97
CA GLY A 342 6.71 -20.39 -25.00
C GLY A 342 7.79 -21.03 -25.86
N THR A 343 7.95 -22.34 -25.72
CA THR A 343 8.98 -23.10 -26.45
C THR A 343 10.38 -22.46 -26.32
N TYR A 344 10.72 -22.02 -25.11
CA TYR A 344 12.00 -21.36 -24.77
C TYR A 344 12.27 -20.06 -25.55
N SER A 345 11.23 -19.40 -26.06
CA SER A 345 11.32 -18.18 -26.86
C SER A 345 10.35 -17.10 -26.38
N TYR A 346 10.83 -15.85 -26.38
CA TYR A 346 10.00 -14.65 -26.32
C TYR A 346 9.64 -14.25 -27.75
N HIS A 347 8.44 -13.71 -27.93
CA HIS A 347 7.92 -13.31 -29.25
C HIS A 347 7.68 -11.80 -29.33
N ASN A 348 7.67 -11.26 -30.54
CA ASN A 348 7.22 -9.90 -30.88
C ASN A 348 6.47 -9.85 -32.22
N ASP A 349 6.07 -11.00 -32.76
CA ASP A 349 5.23 -11.04 -33.95
C ASP A 349 3.84 -10.48 -33.61
N PHE A 350 3.29 -9.68 -34.53
CA PHE A 350 1.87 -9.36 -34.54
C PHE A 350 1.14 -10.47 -35.28
N LEU A 351 0.17 -11.10 -34.61
CA LEU A 351 -0.69 -12.12 -35.20
C LEU A 351 -2.09 -11.55 -35.36
N ARG A 352 -2.76 -11.83 -36.47
CA ARG A 352 -4.16 -11.53 -36.71
C ARG A 352 -4.92 -12.82 -36.94
N TYR A 353 -6.11 -12.93 -36.37
CA TYR A 353 -7.04 -14.00 -36.72
C TYR A 353 -7.77 -13.66 -38.03
N GLY A 354 -7.66 -14.53 -39.03
CA GLY A 354 -8.38 -14.44 -40.30
C GLY A 354 -8.98 -15.79 -40.72
N ASP A 355 -9.46 -15.87 -41.97
CA ASP A 355 -10.18 -17.04 -42.49
C ASP A 355 -9.40 -18.36 -42.42
N SER A 356 -8.06 -18.28 -42.56
CA SER A 356 -7.18 -19.45 -42.46
C SER A 356 -6.55 -19.63 -41.07
N GLY A 357 -7.05 -18.94 -40.04
CA GLY A 357 -6.50 -18.95 -38.69
C GLY A 357 -5.55 -17.79 -38.38
N TRP A 358 -4.60 -18.02 -37.47
CA TRP A 358 -3.63 -17.01 -37.03
C TRP A 358 -2.56 -16.76 -38.11
N GLN A 359 -2.43 -15.51 -38.57
CA GLN A 359 -1.45 -15.09 -39.57
C GLN A 359 -0.56 -13.97 -39.03
N LYS A 360 0.72 -13.97 -39.41
CA LYS A 360 1.62 -12.86 -39.10
C LYS A 360 1.26 -11.63 -39.92
N VAL A 361 1.20 -10.47 -39.28
CA VAL A 361 0.97 -9.19 -39.92
C VAL A 361 2.19 -8.29 -39.74
N PRO A 362 2.78 -7.75 -40.81
CA PRO A 362 3.93 -6.86 -40.69
C PRO A 362 3.50 -5.49 -40.14
N PHE A 363 4.27 -4.99 -39.18
CA PHE A 363 4.18 -3.61 -38.68
C PHE A 363 5.48 -2.87 -39.01
N THR A 364 5.39 -1.56 -39.25
CA THR A 364 6.52 -0.69 -39.59
C THR A 364 6.76 0.37 -38.51
N GLY A 365 7.93 1.03 -38.53
CA GLY A 365 8.30 2.05 -37.53
C GLY A 365 9.28 1.51 -36.49
N ASP A 366 9.09 1.89 -35.22
CA ASP A 366 9.96 1.44 -34.13
C ASP A 366 9.79 -0.06 -33.85
N THR A 367 10.88 -0.75 -33.55
CA THR A 367 10.85 -2.19 -33.22
C THR A 367 10.61 -2.41 -31.73
N ILE A 368 9.63 -3.23 -31.41
CA ILE A 368 9.41 -3.73 -30.05
C ILE A 368 10.18 -5.04 -29.89
N SER A 369 11.12 -5.09 -28.95
CA SER A 369 11.88 -6.31 -28.67
C SER A 369 10.97 -7.45 -28.17
N PRO A 370 11.30 -8.73 -28.48
CA PRO A 370 10.59 -9.91 -27.97
C PRO A 370 10.35 -9.89 -26.46
N ARG A 371 9.09 -10.10 -26.04
CA ARG A 371 8.68 -9.97 -24.64
C ARG A 371 7.34 -10.64 -24.30
N PHE A 372 7.16 -10.93 -23.03
CA PHE A 372 5.89 -11.23 -22.36
C PHE A 372 5.71 -10.31 -21.13
N PHE A 373 4.62 -10.43 -20.38
CA PHE A 373 4.29 -9.54 -19.24
C PHE A 373 4.23 -8.05 -19.59
N ALA A 374 3.84 -7.71 -20.82
CA ALA A 374 3.57 -6.32 -21.19
C ALA A 374 2.11 -5.98 -20.89
N ALA A 375 1.83 -4.71 -20.59
CA ALA A 375 0.46 -4.20 -20.47
C ALA A 375 0.02 -3.58 -21.80
N THR A 376 -1.21 -3.87 -22.23
CA THR A 376 -1.85 -3.18 -23.35
C THR A 376 -3.16 -2.50 -22.94
N GLY A 377 -3.55 -1.46 -23.65
CA GLY A 377 -4.83 -0.78 -23.42
C GLY A 377 -5.15 0.28 -24.46
N PRO A 378 -6.33 0.92 -24.36
CA PRO A 378 -6.72 1.97 -25.29
C PRO A 378 -5.74 3.15 -25.22
N SER A 379 -5.60 3.86 -26.32
CA SER A 379 -4.96 5.18 -26.35
C SER A 379 -6.00 6.30 -26.29
N ASP A 380 -5.53 7.53 -26.09
CA ASP A 380 -6.29 8.76 -26.26
C ASP A 380 -6.93 8.91 -27.67
N ARG A 381 -6.38 8.20 -28.66
CA ARG A 381 -6.83 8.13 -30.06
C ARG A 381 -7.48 6.77 -30.35
N PRO A 382 -8.68 6.72 -30.96
CA PRO A 382 -9.46 5.48 -31.11
C PRO A 382 -8.79 4.34 -31.88
N GLU A 383 -7.80 4.63 -32.73
CA GLU A 383 -7.15 3.65 -33.61
C GLU A 383 -5.75 3.25 -33.15
N GLU A 384 -5.31 3.87 -32.05
CA GLU A 384 -4.03 3.58 -31.43
C GLU A 384 -4.27 2.84 -30.11
N LEU A 385 -3.33 1.97 -29.79
CA LEU A 385 -3.23 1.27 -28.51
C LEU A 385 -1.91 1.64 -27.86
N LEU A 386 -1.89 1.60 -26.53
CA LEU A 386 -0.67 1.71 -25.75
C LEU A 386 -0.16 0.32 -25.41
N LEU A 387 1.15 0.12 -25.52
CA LEU A 387 1.86 -1.05 -25.02
C LEU A 387 2.99 -0.61 -24.09
N PHE A 388 2.98 -1.12 -22.85
CA PHE A 388 3.93 -0.73 -21.81
C PHE A 388 4.68 -1.95 -21.25
N GLY A 389 5.99 -1.80 -21.17
CA GLY A 389 6.88 -2.67 -20.40
C GLY A 389 6.99 -4.11 -20.91
N GLY A 390 7.30 -5.03 -19.98
CA GLY A 390 7.45 -6.46 -20.25
C GLY A 390 8.77 -7.04 -19.76
N TYR A 391 9.01 -8.30 -20.05
CA TYR A 391 10.27 -9.00 -19.81
C TYR A 391 10.66 -9.80 -21.06
N GLY A 392 11.94 -9.79 -21.40
CA GLY A 392 12.46 -10.57 -22.53
C GLY A 392 13.84 -10.10 -22.95
N ASN A 393 14.20 -10.29 -24.20
CA ASN A 393 15.48 -9.87 -24.74
C ASN A 393 15.39 -9.60 -26.25
N GLU A 394 16.45 -9.06 -26.83
CA GLU A 394 16.48 -8.67 -28.24
C GLU A 394 16.55 -9.86 -29.20
N SER A 395 17.09 -11.01 -28.77
CA SER A 395 17.22 -12.19 -29.62
C SER A 395 15.95 -13.05 -29.68
N GLY A 396 15.03 -12.86 -28.73
CA GLY A 396 13.89 -13.74 -28.52
C GLY A 396 14.24 -15.07 -27.86
N SER A 397 15.50 -15.42 -27.62
CA SER A 397 15.87 -16.73 -27.08
C SER A 397 15.98 -16.70 -25.56
N GLN A 398 15.33 -17.62 -24.84
CA GLN A 398 15.50 -17.71 -23.37
C GLN A 398 16.95 -18.01 -22.96
N VAL A 399 17.74 -18.67 -23.82
CA VAL A 399 19.11 -19.09 -23.52
C VAL A 399 20.02 -17.91 -23.16
N VAL A 400 19.77 -16.72 -23.72
CA VAL A 400 20.58 -15.53 -23.43
C VAL A 400 20.14 -14.78 -22.17
N GLY A 401 19.09 -15.24 -21.48
CA GLY A 401 18.48 -14.56 -20.34
C GLY A 401 17.64 -13.35 -20.74
N GLY A 402 16.81 -12.83 -19.83
CA GLY A 402 15.94 -11.69 -20.09
C GLY A 402 16.19 -10.50 -19.16
N LYS A 403 15.65 -9.35 -19.56
CA LYS A 403 15.59 -8.10 -18.78
C LYS A 403 14.16 -7.55 -18.81
N GLN A 404 13.82 -6.76 -17.81
CA GLN A 404 12.61 -5.96 -17.80
C GLN A 404 12.74 -4.82 -18.81
N TYR A 405 11.64 -4.51 -19.47
CA TYR A 405 11.48 -3.35 -20.33
C TYR A 405 10.62 -2.31 -19.63
N TYR A 406 11.00 -1.03 -19.75
CA TYR A 406 10.29 0.12 -19.19
C TYR A 406 10.02 1.17 -20.26
N ASP A 407 9.58 0.71 -21.43
CA ASP A 407 9.26 1.51 -22.60
C ASP A 407 7.74 1.53 -22.86
N LEU A 408 7.26 2.64 -23.40
CA LEU A 408 5.89 2.82 -23.84
C LEU A 408 5.86 2.99 -25.36
N TYR A 409 4.96 2.26 -26.03
CA TYR A 409 4.71 2.38 -27.46
C TYR A 409 3.26 2.75 -27.74
N ARG A 410 3.06 3.41 -28.87
CA ARG A 410 1.77 3.56 -29.56
C ARG A 410 1.77 2.65 -30.77
N ILE A 411 0.73 1.83 -30.88
CA ILE A 411 0.53 0.88 -31.98
C ILE A 411 -0.74 1.28 -32.72
N ASN A 412 -0.62 1.62 -34.00
CA ASN A 412 -1.76 1.97 -34.84
C ASN A 412 -2.19 0.76 -35.68
N LEU A 413 -3.40 0.25 -35.44
CA LEU A 413 -3.91 -0.94 -36.14
C LEU A 413 -4.39 -0.63 -37.56
N ARG A 414 -4.69 0.63 -37.88
CA ARG A 414 -5.11 1.02 -39.24
C ARG A 414 -3.92 1.08 -40.20
N THR A 415 -2.84 1.71 -39.76
CA THR A 415 -1.66 1.95 -40.59
C THR A 415 -0.57 0.89 -40.39
N HIS A 416 -0.77 -0.05 -39.45
CA HIS A 416 0.21 -1.02 -39.00
C HIS A 416 1.57 -0.35 -38.69
N THR A 417 1.52 0.73 -37.90
CA THR A 417 2.71 1.46 -37.48
C THR A 417 2.92 1.41 -35.98
N VAL A 418 4.17 1.36 -35.56
CA VAL A 418 4.59 1.41 -34.16
C VAL A 418 5.46 2.64 -33.93
N LYS A 419 5.17 3.37 -32.85
CA LYS A 419 5.95 4.53 -32.41
C LYS A 419 6.26 4.42 -30.93
N ARG A 420 7.54 4.45 -30.57
CA ARG A 420 7.99 4.55 -29.17
C ARG A 420 7.72 5.95 -28.64
N CYS A 421 7.09 6.04 -27.47
CA CYS A 421 6.87 7.29 -26.76
C CYS A 421 8.09 7.65 -25.93
N TRP A 422 8.55 6.73 -25.09
CA TRP A 422 9.69 6.92 -24.20
C TRP A 422 10.22 5.58 -23.67
N THR A 423 11.36 5.64 -23.00
CA THR A 423 11.96 4.52 -22.27
C THR A 423 12.53 5.05 -20.95
N LEU A 424 12.12 4.45 -19.85
CA LEU A 424 12.61 4.79 -18.51
C LEU A 424 13.91 4.05 -18.23
N SER A 425 14.76 4.69 -17.42
CA SER A 425 15.89 3.99 -16.82
C SER A 425 15.38 2.95 -15.82
N ALA A 426 16.09 1.84 -15.66
CA ALA A 426 15.72 0.82 -14.69
C ALA A 426 15.56 1.44 -13.29
N PRO A 427 14.46 1.13 -12.58
CA PRO A 427 14.07 1.82 -11.33
C PRO A 427 14.94 1.46 -10.10
N GLY A 428 16.18 1.02 -10.32
CA GLY A 428 17.07 0.60 -9.24
C GLY A 428 16.52 -0.59 -8.48
N LYS A 429 16.06 -0.37 -7.24
CA LYS A 429 15.57 -1.42 -6.33
C LYS A 429 14.13 -1.86 -6.60
N ASP A 430 13.34 -1.05 -7.30
CA ASP A 430 11.92 -1.30 -7.53
C ASP A 430 11.69 -2.03 -8.86
N VAL A 431 12.33 -3.19 -9.05
CA VAL A 431 12.16 -3.99 -10.27
C VAL A 431 10.74 -4.55 -10.34
N PHE A 432 10.05 -4.29 -11.45
CA PHE A 432 8.70 -4.80 -11.70
C PHE A 432 8.48 -5.12 -13.18
N VAL A 433 7.42 -5.91 -13.44
CA VAL A 433 6.74 -5.99 -14.73
C VAL A 433 5.27 -5.56 -14.54
N PRO A 434 4.60 -5.03 -15.57
CA PRO A 434 3.17 -4.80 -15.51
C PRO A 434 2.36 -6.10 -15.67
N ALA A 435 1.11 -6.07 -15.21
CA ALA A 435 0.09 -7.07 -15.53
C ALA A 435 -0.37 -6.92 -16.99
N ASN A 436 -1.37 -7.70 -17.42
CA ASN A 436 -1.71 -7.83 -18.86
C ASN A 436 -2.20 -6.55 -19.54
N ASN A 437 -2.77 -5.62 -18.78
CA ASN A 437 -3.46 -4.48 -19.33
C ASN A 437 -3.33 -3.21 -18.48
N LEU A 438 -3.66 -2.09 -19.12
CA LEU A 438 -3.66 -0.76 -18.52
C LEU A 438 -5.01 -0.04 -18.71
N VAL A 439 -5.29 0.91 -17.84
CA VAL A 439 -6.49 1.75 -17.85
C VAL A 439 -6.09 3.21 -18.01
N LEU A 440 -6.69 3.93 -18.97
CA LEU A 440 -6.45 5.38 -19.11
C LEU A 440 -7.17 6.19 -18.04
N SER A 441 -6.53 7.28 -17.59
CA SER A 441 -7.21 8.31 -16.82
C SER A 441 -8.30 9.01 -17.66
N ALA A 442 -9.31 9.57 -17.00
CA ALA A 442 -10.41 10.28 -17.67
C ALA A 442 -9.92 11.47 -18.52
N ASP A 443 -8.88 12.17 -18.06
CA ASP A 443 -8.24 13.28 -18.78
C ASP A 443 -7.23 12.82 -19.85
N LYS A 444 -7.01 11.50 -19.98
CA LYS A 444 -6.10 10.86 -20.93
C LYS A 444 -4.63 11.30 -20.82
N LYS A 445 -4.23 11.90 -19.70
CA LYS A 445 -2.84 12.30 -19.44
C LYS A 445 -2.01 11.17 -18.80
N TYR A 446 -2.68 10.24 -18.14
CA TYR A 446 -2.06 9.15 -17.41
C TYR A 446 -2.63 7.81 -17.84
N PHE A 447 -1.87 6.75 -17.58
CA PHE A 447 -2.41 5.40 -17.52
C PHE A 447 -2.09 4.75 -16.18
N TYR A 448 -2.92 3.80 -15.81
CA TYR A 448 -2.79 2.99 -14.62
C TYR A 448 -2.46 1.55 -15.00
N ALA A 449 -1.49 0.96 -14.33
CA ALA A 449 -1.12 -0.44 -14.51
C ALA A 449 -0.83 -1.09 -13.15
N LEU A 450 -1.31 -2.32 -12.96
CA LEU A 450 -0.85 -3.15 -11.85
C LEU A 450 0.55 -3.64 -12.18
N CYS A 451 1.49 -3.51 -11.25
CA CYS A 451 2.86 -3.99 -11.43
C CYS A 451 3.31 -4.81 -10.22
N TYR A 452 4.20 -5.76 -10.46
CA TYR A 452 4.75 -6.66 -9.44
C TYR A 452 6.13 -7.20 -9.86
N PRO A 453 7.00 -7.59 -8.91
CA PRO A 453 8.20 -8.35 -9.20
C PRO A 453 7.84 -9.80 -9.52
N HIS A 454 7.86 -10.16 -10.81
CA HIS A 454 7.50 -11.49 -11.30
C HIS A 454 8.45 -12.61 -10.88
N GLU A 455 9.68 -12.27 -10.49
CA GLU A 455 10.72 -13.18 -10.04
C GLU A 455 10.51 -13.69 -8.60
N VAL A 456 9.57 -13.10 -7.87
CA VAL A 456 9.25 -13.46 -6.48
C VAL A 456 7.95 -14.26 -6.45
N ALA A 457 8.00 -15.49 -5.94
CA ALA A 457 6.82 -16.38 -5.91
C ALA A 457 5.69 -15.86 -5.01
N LYS A 458 6.03 -15.33 -3.82
CA LYS A 458 5.10 -14.62 -2.93
C LYS A 458 5.36 -13.13 -3.05
N THR A 459 4.54 -12.47 -3.86
CA THR A 459 4.77 -11.10 -4.32
C THR A 459 3.60 -10.20 -3.95
N GLU A 460 3.73 -8.92 -4.28
CA GLU A 460 2.73 -7.91 -4.01
C GLU A 460 2.43 -7.12 -5.29
N LEU A 461 1.17 -7.08 -5.68
CA LEU A 461 0.68 -6.20 -6.74
C LEU A 461 0.47 -4.81 -6.19
N ARG A 462 0.92 -3.78 -6.91
CA ARG A 462 0.57 -2.38 -6.64
C ARG A 462 0.03 -1.72 -7.89
N LEU A 463 -0.92 -0.80 -7.73
CA LEU A 463 -1.35 0.10 -8.80
C LEU A 463 -0.36 1.25 -8.94
N TYR A 464 0.15 1.43 -10.15
CA TYR A 464 1.00 2.54 -10.54
C TYR A 464 0.23 3.49 -11.44
N ARG A 465 0.50 4.78 -11.32
CA ARG A 465 0.06 5.83 -12.25
C ARG A 465 1.28 6.31 -13.02
N PHE A 466 1.23 6.24 -14.34
CA PHE A 466 2.29 6.70 -15.25
C PHE A 466 1.79 7.87 -16.09
N SER A 467 2.62 8.90 -16.23
CA SER A 467 2.44 9.98 -17.19
C SER A 467 2.69 9.47 -18.60
N ILE A 468 1.74 9.72 -19.51
CA ILE A 468 1.91 9.35 -20.93
C ILE A 468 2.96 10.24 -21.61
N ALA A 469 3.13 11.48 -21.14
CA ALA A 469 4.01 12.46 -21.77
C ALA A 469 5.49 12.09 -21.64
N ASP A 470 5.92 11.62 -20.48
CA ASP A 470 7.34 11.45 -20.12
C ASP A 470 7.64 10.17 -19.30
N GLY A 471 6.60 9.42 -18.91
CA GLY A 471 6.75 8.20 -18.13
C GLY A 471 7.03 8.42 -16.65
N ALA A 472 6.98 9.65 -16.13
CA ALA A 472 7.02 9.89 -14.69
C ALA A 472 5.91 9.09 -13.98
N TYR A 473 6.23 8.45 -12.86
CA TYR A 473 5.30 7.53 -12.22
C TYR A 473 5.38 7.49 -10.70
N GLU A 474 4.30 7.01 -10.09
CA GLU A 474 4.18 6.84 -8.65
C GLU A 474 3.21 5.71 -8.30
N THR A 475 3.32 5.16 -7.08
CA THR A 475 2.36 4.19 -6.55
C THR A 475 1.13 4.91 -6.00
N VAL A 476 -0.05 4.36 -6.33
CA VAL A 476 -1.34 4.96 -5.98
C VAL A 476 -2.28 4.00 -5.25
N SER A 477 -1.74 2.94 -4.63
CA SER A 477 -2.51 2.02 -3.79
C SER A 477 -1.61 1.27 -2.80
N ALA A 478 -2.23 0.73 -1.77
CA ALA A 478 -1.67 -0.32 -0.94
C ALA A 478 -1.45 -1.61 -1.75
N PRO A 479 -0.49 -2.47 -1.37
CA PRO A 479 -0.24 -3.73 -2.06
C PRO A 479 -1.39 -4.74 -1.90
N ILE A 480 -1.59 -5.59 -2.91
CA ILE A 480 -2.37 -6.83 -2.83
C ILE A 480 -1.38 -8.00 -2.77
N PRO A 481 -1.38 -8.84 -1.72
CA PRO A 481 -0.53 -10.01 -1.66
C PRO A 481 -1.01 -11.08 -2.66
N VAL A 482 -0.09 -11.63 -3.46
CA VAL A 482 -0.37 -12.63 -4.50
C VAL A 482 0.66 -13.74 -4.45
N THR A 483 0.21 -14.97 -4.70
CA THR A 483 1.11 -16.12 -4.84
C THR A 483 1.20 -16.50 -6.32
N SER A 484 2.21 -15.97 -7.01
CA SER A 484 2.47 -16.23 -8.44
C SER A 484 3.39 -17.44 -8.59
N MET A 485 2.84 -18.65 -8.44
CA MET A 485 3.63 -19.90 -8.55
C MET A 485 3.70 -20.48 -9.96
N ARG A 486 2.77 -20.10 -10.84
CA ARG A 486 2.53 -20.74 -12.14
C ARG A 486 2.32 -19.68 -13.23
N ILE A 487 2.97 -19.87 -14.38
CA ILE A 487 2.92 -18.96 -15.54
C ILE A 487 1.54 -18.90 -16.21
N GLU A 488 0.63 -19.82 -15.86
CA GLU A 488 -0.77 -19.76 -16.29
C GLU A 488 -1.59 -18.71 -15.52
N SER A 489 -1.10 -18.23 -14.37
CA SER A 489 -1.81 -17.25 -13.54
C SER A 489 -1.95 -15.92 -14.25
N ASP A 490 -3.13 -15.31 -14.16
CA ASP A 490 -3.50 -14.14 -14.96
C ASP A 490 -3.98 -12.98 -14.09
N ILE A 491 -3.56 -11.76 -14.41
CA ILE A 491 -3.92 -10.56 -13.65
C ILE A 491 -4.40 -9.50 -14.62
N ASN A 492 -5.62 -9.00 -14.39
CA ASN A 492 -6.26 -7.99 -15.23
C ASN A 492 -6.78 -6.82 -14.37
N LEU A 493 -6.65 -5.60 -14.91
CA LEU A 493 -7.13 -4.36 -14.31
C LEU A 493 -8.25 -3.77 -15.18
N PHE A 494 -9.44 -3.61 -14.63
CA PHE A 494 -10.58 -2.98 -15.32
C PHE A 494 -11.00 -1.70 -14.60
N TYR A 495 -11.92 -0.94 -15.22
CA TYR A 495 -12.48 0.28 -14.65
C TYR A 495 -13.99 0.34 -14.87
N SER A 496 -14.71 0.48 -13.76
CA SER A 496 -16.15 0.72 -13.73
C SER A 496 -16.41 2.23 -13.75
N ARG A 497 -17.01 2.70 -14.83
CA ARG A 497 -17.52 4.07 -14.99
C ARG A 497 -18.84 4.27 -14.24
N GLU A 498 -19.58 3.20 -13.95
CA GLU A 498 -20.80 3.27 -13.14
C GLU A 498 -20.46 3.63 -11.68
N THR A 499 -19.39 3.04 -11.14
CA THR A 499 -19.03 3.18 -9.72
C THR A 499 -17.78 4.03 -9.46
N ASP A 500 -17.09 4.47 -10.51
CA ASP A 500 -15.77 5.12 -10.43
C ASP A 500 -14.79 4.32 -9.58
N GLU A 501 -14.58 3.06 -9.97
CA GLU A 501 -13.73 2.10 -9.27
C GLU A 501 -12.87 1.30 -10.24
N PHE A 502 -11.63 1.05 -9.85
CA PHE A 502 -10.79 0.03 -10.47
C PHE A 502 -11.23 -1.34 -9.98
N LEU A 503 -11.15 -2.33 -10.87
CA LEU A 503 -11.34 -3.74 -10.56
C LEU A 503 -10.07 -4.52 -10.87
N CYS A 504 -9.45 -5.11 -9.86
CA CYS A 504 -8.36 -6.05 -10.02
C CYS A 504 -8.93 -7.47 -10.02
N ALA A 505 -8.73 -8.20 -11.11
CA ALA A 505 -9.10 -9.60 -11.25
C ALA A 505 -7.84 -10.45 -11.29
N ILE A 506 -7.71 -11.36 -10.33
CA ILE A 506 -6.56 -12.25 -10.21
C ILE A 506 -7.07 -13.68 -10.38
N GLN A 507 -6.55 -14.37 -11.39
CA GLN A 507 -6.78 -15.80 -11.61
C GLN A 507 -5.50 -16.56 -11.28
N GLU A 508 -5.47 -17.23 -10.13
CA GLU A 508 -4.32 -17.99 -9.66
C GLU A 508 -4.50 -19.48 -10.02
N PHE A 509 -3.49 -20.08 -10.64
CA PHE A 509 -3.47 -21.52 -10.90
C PHE A 509 -2.55 -22.23 -9.90
N ASN A 510 -3.08 -23.23 -9.19
CA ASN A 510 -2.27 -24.13 -8.37
C ASN A 510 -1.81 -25.37 -9.16
N ASP A 511 -2.63 -25.81 -10.12
CA ASP A 511 -2.33 -26.88 -11.07
C ASP A 511 -2.78 -26.48 -12.48
N ARG A 512 -2.77 -27.39 -13.48
CA ARG A 512 -3.18 -27.09 -14.86
C ARG A 512 -4.69 -27.11 -15.12
N ARG A 513 -5.46 -27.64 -14.18
CA ARG A 513 -6.90 -27.92 -14.30
C ARG A 513 -7.75 -27.03 -13.40
N SER A 514 -7.21 -26.57 -12.28
CA SER A 514 -7.94 -25.75 -11.31
C SER A 514 -7.38 -24.33 -11.21
N SER A 515 -8.28 -23.36 -10.96
CA SER A 515 -7.92 -21.97 -10.73
C SER A 515 -8.77 -21.34 -9.63
N VAL A 516 -8.22 -20.34 -8.94
CA VAL A 516 -8.95 -19.50 -7.99
C VAL A 516 -9.04 -18.10 -8.57
N ILE A 517 -10.25 -17.56 -8.69
CA ILE A 517 -10.47 -16.18 -9.12
C ILE A 517 -10.78 -15.33 -7.88
N ARG A 518 -10.04 -14.23 -7.73
CA ARG A 518 -10.24 -13.21 -6.70
C ARG A 518 -10.47 -11.86 -7.35
N LEU A 519 -11.46 -11.11 -6.85
CA LEU A 519 -11.72 -9.75 -7.31
C LEU A 519 -11.55 -8.76 -6.16
N TYR A 520 -10.91 -7.64 -6.48
CA TYR A 520 -10.71 -6.52 -5.58
C TYR A 520 -11.19 -5.23 -6.25
N THR A 521 -11.71 -4.29 -5.46
CA THR A 521 -12.08 -2.94 -5.93
C THR A 521 -11.28 -1.86 -5.23
N LEU A 522 -11.04 -0.74 -5.92
CA LEU A 522 -10.38 0.46 -5.40
C LEU A 522 -11.10 1.69 -5.94
N ALA A 523 -11.48 2.63 -5.08
CA ALA A 523 -12.16 3.84 -5.51
C ALA A 523 -11.24 4.77 -6.31
N ALA A 524 -11.80 5.41 -7.34
CA ALA A 524 -11.13 6.45 -8.11
C ALA A 524 -11.57 7.86 -7.64
N PRO A 525 -10.69 8.87 -7.73
CA PRO A 525 -9.28 8.76 -8.11
C PRO A 525 -8.45 8.09 -7.00
N PRO A 526 -7.47 7.26 -7.35
CA PRO A 526 -6.66 6.56 -6.37
C PRO A 526 -5.67 7.54 -5.72
N VAL A 527 -5.34 7.32 -4.46
CA VAL A 527 -4.50 8.23 -3.67
C VAL A 527 -3.03 7.84 -3.79
N VAL A 528 -2.20 8.82 -4.11
CA VAL A 528 -0.74 8.64 -4.14
C VAL A 528 -0.23 8.21 -2.76
N THR A 529 0.63 7.20 -2.72
CA THR A 529 1.21 6.66 -1.48
C THR A 529 1.82 7.75 -0.58
N SER A 530 2.54 8.73 -1.13
CA SER A 530 3.10 9.83 -0.34
C SER A 530 2.05 10.70 0.33
N THR A 531 0.89 10.90 -0.31
CA THR A 531 -0.24 11.65 0.26
C THR A 531 -0.88 10.87 1.38
N TYR A 532 -1.10 9.57 1.17
CA TYR A 532 -1.58 8.68 2.24
C TYR A 532 -0.62 8.67 3.42
N LEU A 533 0.69 8.48 3.20
CA LEU A 533 1.70 8.51 4.28
C LEU A 533 1.75 9.85 5.02
N ARG A 534 1.49 10.97 4.34
CA ARG A 534 1.40 12.29 4.98
C ARG A 534 0.20 12.38 5.92
N SER A 535 -0.95 11.80 5.55
CA SER A 535 -2.14 11.76 6.42
C SER A 535 -1.87 10.99 7.73
N LEU A 536 -0.90 10.06 7.76
CA LEU A 536 -0.51 9.35 8.98
C LEU A 536 0.09 10.26 10.05
N HIS A 537 0.72 11.35 9.62
CA HIS A 537 1.47 12.27 10.47
C HIS A 537 1.24 13.73 10.02
N PRO A 538 0.10 14.35 10.40
CA PRO A 538 -0.14 15.74 10.08
C PRO A 538 1.00 16.62 10.64
N PRO A 539 1.43 17.66 9.89
CA PRO A 539 2.60 18.45 10.24
C PRO A 539 2.39 19.15 11.58
N VAL A 540 3.05 18.67 12.63
CA VAL A 540 3.04 19.33 13.94
C VAL A 540 3.82 20.65 13.84
N ARG A 541 3.17 21.76 14.16
CA ARG A 541 3.75 23.11 14.16
C ARG A 541 4.95 23.20 15.13
N ARG A 542 6.17 23.07 14.60
CA ARG A 542 7.46 23.05 15.36
C ARG A 542 7.89 24.39 15.98
N TRP A 543 6.96 25.31 16.25
CA TRP A 543 7.29 26.61 16.87
C TRP A 543 7.87 26.41 18.28
N GLY A 544 7.44 25.37 19.00
CA GLY A 544 8.04 25.00 20.27
C GLY A 544 9.54 24.72 20.17
N ILE A 545 10.02 24.06 19.12
CA ILE A 545 11.45 23.74 18.95
C ILE A 545 12.26 25.02 18.68
N LEU A 546 11.70 25.98 17.93
CA LEU A 546 12.34 27.29 17.72
C LEU A 546 12.36 28.13 18.99
N ILE A 547 11.27 28.12 19.79
CA ILE A 547 11.19 28.84 21.07
C ILE A 547 12.13 28.21 22.11
N TRP A 548 12.17 26.87 22.22
CA TRP A 548 13.11 26.14 23.06
C TRP A 548 14.56 26.35 22.60
N GLY A 549 14.81 26.41 21.29
CA GLY A 549 16.11 26.75 20.73
C GLY A 549 16.54 28.18 21.07
N LEU A 550 15.63 29.15 20.98
CA LEU A 550 15.89 30.55 21.36
C LEU A 550 16.09 30.71 22.86
N ALA A 551 15.27 30.02 23.68
CA ALA A 551 15.39 30.00 25.13
C ALA A 551 16.70 29.33 25.59
N LEU A 552 17.12 28.25 24.93
CA LEU A 552 18.42 27.60 25.16
C LEU A 552 19.57 28.52 24.74
N GLY A 553 19.42 29.26 23.63
CA GLY A 553 20.37 30.30 23.21
C GLY A 553 20.48 31.46 24.21
N LEU A 554 19.36 31.91 24.78
CA LEU A 554 19.34 32.93 25.83
C LEU A 554 19.91 32.41 27.16
N ALA A 555 19.59 31.18 27.54
CA ALA A 555 20.11 30.56 28.76
C ALA A 555 21.62 30.29 28.67
N THR A 556 22.13 29.88 27.50
CA THR A 556 23.57 29.68 27.26
C THR A 556 24.33 31.00 27.22
N SER A 557 23.76 32.06 26.65
CA SER A 557 24.37 33.40 26.65
C SER A 557 24.35 34.06 28.05
N LEU A 558 23.26 33.93 28.82
CA LEU A 558 23.23 34.35 30.23
C LEU A 558 24.21 33.51 31.08
N GLY A 559 24.26 32.20 30.87
CA GLY A 559 25.18 31.29 31.55
C GLY A 559 26.64 31.64 31.28
N TRP A 560 26.99 31.95 30.03
CA TRP A 560 28.34 32.38 29.64
C TRP A 560 28.74 33.73 30.27
N LEU A 561 27.80 34.68 30.38
CA LEU A 561 28.02 35.97 31.05
C LEU A 561 28.24 35.81 32.56
N LEU A 562 27.52 34.88 33.20
CA LEU A 562 27.65 34.58 34.64
C LEU A 562 28.94 33.80 34.97
N VAL A 563 29.33 32.83 34.13
CA VAL A 563 30.57 32.05 34.27
C VAL A 563 31.82 32.92 34.07
N ARG A 564 31.74 34.00 33.28
CA ARG A 564 32.83 34.97 33.15
C ARG A 564 33.08 35.80 34.41
N ARG A 565 32.09 35.99 35.29
CA ARG A 565 32.22 36.81 36.51
C ARG A 565 32.70 36.05 37.74
N PHE A 566 32.60 34.72 37.77
CA PHE A 566 32.96 33.92 38.93
C PHE A 566 33.84 32.74 38.53
N LYS A 567 35.09 33.00 38.13
CA LYS A 567 36.08 31.95 37.94
C LYS A 567 36.67 31.51 39.30
N LYS A 568 36.32 30.29 39.72
CA LYS A 568 37.09 29.43 40.64
C LYS A 568 37.28 28.05 40.00
N PRO A 569 38.37 27.33 40.32
CA PRO A 569 38.81 26.15 39.59
C PRO A 569 37.84 24.96 39.82
N PRO A 570 37.67 24.06 38.83
CA PRO A 570 36.61 23.06 38.90
C PRO A 570 37.01 21.88 39.78
N LEU A 571 36.14 21.57 40.74
CA LEU A 571 36.06 20.24 41.36
C LEU A 571 35.52 19.27 40.32
N ALA A 572 36.18 18.12 40.19
CA ALA A 572 35.79 17.04 39.29
C ALA A 572 34.44 16.46 39.73
N LEU A 573 33.42 16.63 38.89
CA LEU A 573 32.21 15.82 38.91
C LEU A 573 32.44 14.63 37.99
N GLN A 574 32.17 13.43 38.50
CA GLN A 574 32.19 12.18 37.75
C GLN A 574 31.34 12.32 36.47
N PRO A 575 31.82 11.79 35.33
CA PRO A 575 31.05 11.80 34.10
C PRO A 575 29.78 10.96 34.27
N PRO A 576 28.67 11.35 33.62
CA PRO A 576 27.50 10.48 33.51
C PRO A 576 27.91 9.17 32.81
N ALA A 577 27.27 8.08 33.23
CA ALA A 577 27.49 6.75 32.66
C ALA A 577 27.53 6.78 31.12
N PRO A 578 28.47 6.07 30.49
CA PRO A 578 28.67 6.15 29.05
C PRO A 578 27.41 5.71 28.29
N ALA A 579 27.05 6.48 27.27
CA ALA A 579 26.11 6.04 26.25
C ALA A 579 26.63 4.76 25.57
N PRO A 580 25.74 3.85 25.12
CA PRO A 580 26.17 2.59 24.53
C PRO A 580 26.99 2.80 23.26
N VAL A 581 28.04 1.99 23.17
CA VAL A 581 29.06 2.02 22.14
C VAL A 581 28.51 1.34 20.88
N GLU A 582 27.77 2.09 20.05
CA GLU A 582 27.77 1.77 18.62
C GLU A 582 29.11 2.23 18.05
N ARG A 583 29.94 1.28 17.61
CA ARG A 583 31.18 1.59 16.90
C ARG A 583 30.85 1.81 15.45
N ASP A 584 31.12 3.02 14.97
CA ASP A 584 30.98 3.41 13.58
C ASP A 584 32.14 2.91 12.68
N ARG A 585 33.12 2.21 13.28
CA ARG A 585 34.33 1.73 12.62
C ARG A 585 34.83 0.42 13.21
N ASN A 586 35.51 -0.35 12.37
CA ASN A 586 36.15 -1.62 12.72
C ASN A 586 35.22 -2.57 13.50
N ALA A 587 34.02 -2.78 12.96
CA ALA A 587 32.91 -3.37 13.68
C ALA A 587 32.10 -4.33 12.81
N VAL A 588 31.72 -5.46 13.39
CA VAL A 588 30.80 -6.44 12.81
C VAL A 588 29.55 -6.55 13.69
N TYR A 589 28.39 -6.34 13.08
CA TYR A 589 27.09 -6.49 13.71
C TYR A 589 26.39 -7.75 13.19
N MET A 590 26.02 -8.63 14.11
CA MET A 590 25.29 -9.88 13.87
C MET A 590 23.93 -9.91 14.57
N LEU A 591 23.67 -9.00 15.50
CA LEU A 591 22.37 -8.83 16.16
C LEU A 591 21.51 -7.84 15.37
N GLY A 592 20.34 -8.29 14.93
CA GLY A 592 19.48 -7.56 14.00
C GLY A 592 19.98 -7.66 12.55
N GLU A 593 20.00 -6.53 11.85
CA GLU A 593 20.53 -6.46 10.49
C GLU A 593 22.05 -6.63 10.50
N PHE A 594 22.55 -7.54 9.64
CA PHE A 594 23.98 -7.80 9.54
C PHE A 594 24.68 -6.60 8.89
N ALA A 595 25.66 -6.02 9.57
CA ALA A 595 26.41 -4.87 9.08
C ALA A 595 27.91 -5.01 9.39
N VAL A 596 28.77 -4.53 8.48
CA VAL A 596 30.22 -4.58 8.64
C VAL A 596 30.84 -3.24 8.25
N PHE A 597 31.64 -2.68 9.16
CA PHE A 597 32.38 -1.44 8.98
C PHE A 597 33.89 -1.73 9.01
N ASP A 598 34.61 -1.25 8.01
CA ASP A 598 36.07 -1.40 7.91
C ASP A 598 36.82 -0.53 8.93
N ARG A 599 38.16 -0.61 8.94
CA ARG A 599 39.04 0.18 9.81
C ARG A 599 38.83 1.71 9.71
N GLU A 600 38.33 2.21 8.58
CA GLU A 600 38.10 3.63 8.31
C GLU A 600 36.66 4.08 8.66
N GLY A 601 35.77 3.13 8.96
CA GLY A 601 34.35 3.38 9.25
C GLY A 601 33.44 3.35 8.03
N LYS A 602 33.91 2.81 6.91
CA LYS A 602 33.10 2.64 5.70
C LYS A 602 32.30 1.35 5.79
N ASP A 603 31.03 1.44 5.38
CA ASP A 603 30.14 0.28 5.27
C ASP A 603 30.60 -0.64 4.11
N ILE A 604 31.09 -1.82 4.48
CA ILE A 604 31.54 -2.88 3.56
C ILE A 604 30.60 -4.10 3.60
N THR A 605 29.40 -3.97 4.16
CA THR A 605 28.40 -5.04 4.27
C THR A 605 28.09 -5.68 2.91
N HIS A 606 28.03 -4.87 1.85
CA HIS A 606 27.75 -5.30 0.49
C HIS A 606 28.80 -6.27 -0.09
N LEU A 607 30.03 -6.31 0.47
CA LEU A 607 31.07 -7.24 0.05
C LEU A 607 30.82 -8.67 0.55
N PHE A 608 30.01 -8.83 1.61
CA PHE A 608 29.61 -10.12 2.14
C PHE A 608 28.43 -10.71 1.36
N SER A 609 28.72 -11.26 0.17
CA SER A 609 27.73 -12.04 -0.59
C SER A 609 27.16 -13.18 0.28
N PRO A 610 25.96 -13.73 -0.01
CA PRO A 610 25.29 -14.70 0.87
C PRO A 610 26.18 -15.87 1.31
N LYS A 611 27.00 -16.42 0.40
CA LYS A 611 27.92 -17.54 0.73
C LYS A 611 29.16 -17.09 1.51
N ILE A 612 29.65 -15.87 1.29
CA ILE A 612 30.75 -15.28 2.07
C ILE A 612 30.28 -14.98 3.50
N LYS A 613 29.08 -14.41 3.65
CA LYS A 613 28.42 -14.17 4.94
C LYS A 613 28.25 -15.48 5.71
N GLN A 614 27.68 -16.52 5.09
CA GLN A 614 27.55 -17.85 5.71
C GLN A 614 28.90 -18.44 6.12
N LEU A 615 29.93 -18.34 5.27
CA LEU A 615 31.28 -18.83 5.56
C LEU A 615 31.91 -18.09 6.76
N PHE A 616 31.85 -16.76 6.76
CA PHE A 616 32.36 -15.92 7.85
C PHE A 616 31.71 -16.29 9.19
N VAL A 617 30.37 -16.28 9.24
CA VAL A 617 29.61 -16.57 10.45
C VAL A 617 29.93 -17.98 10.98
N LEU A 618 29.97 -18.98 10.09
CA LEU A 618 30.23 -20.36 10.49
C LEU A 618 31.62 -20.53 11.10
N ILE A 619 32.66 -19.91 10.52
CA ILE A 619 34.01 -19.95 11.07
C ILE A 619 34.05 -19.19 12.41
N LEU A 620 33.41 -18.02 12.49
CA LEU A 620 33.39 -17.19 13.70
C LEU A 620 32.78 -17.92 14.90
N LEU A 621 31.60 -18.53 14.72
CA LEU A 621 30.92 -19.28 15.77
C LEU A 621 31.76 -20.47 16.26
N HIS A 622 32.34 -21.26 15.34
CA HIS A 622 33.22 -22.38 15.70
C HIS A 622 34.56 -21.95 16.31
N SER A 623 35.06 -20.76 15.95
CA SER A 623 36.28 -20.20 16.55
C SER A 623 36.04 -19.78 17.99
N LYS A 624 34.85 -19.24 18.30
CA LYS A 624 34.45 -18.87 19.66
C LYS A 624 34.31 -20.09 20.58
N GLU A 625 33.88 -21.23 20.05
CA GLU A 625 33.86 -22.52 20.77
C GLU A 625 35.25 -23.15 21.00
N GLY A 626 36.31 -22.53 20.47
CA GLY A 626 37.70 -23.01 20.61
C GLY A 626 38.06 -24.22 19.74
N LYS A 627 37.15 -24.69 18.88
CA LYS A 627 37.31 -25.93 18.10
C LYS A 627 37.63 -25.70 16.62
N GLY A 628 37.30 -24.52 16.07
CA GLY A 628 37.43 -24.23 14.63
C GLY A 628 36.56 -25.15 13.76
N ILE A 629 36.63 -24.99 12.45
CA ILE A 629 35.85 -25.83 11.52
C ILE A 629 36.68 -26.37 10.35
N SER A 630 36.54 -27.68 10.09
CA SER A 630 37.32 -28.34 9.04
C SER A 630 36.85 -28.02 7.63
N SER A 631 37.79 -28.05 6.67
CA SER A 631 37.53 -27.83 5.24
C SER A 631 36.36 -28.68 4.71
N LYS A 632 36.27 -29.93 5.16
CA LYS A 632 35.23 -30.89 4.76
C LYS A 632 33.86 -30.52 5.33
N LYS A 633 33.80 -30.10 6.59
CA LYS A 633 32.55 -29.70 7.26
C LYS A 633 32.00 -28.38 6.69
N ILE A 634 32.89 -27.43 6.36
CA ILE A 634 32.53 -26.20 5.65
C ILE A 634 31.88 -26.53 4.30
N SER A 635 32.52 -27.39 3.50
CA SER A 635 32.01 -27.80 2.20
C SER A 635 30.63 -28.45 2.28
N ALA A 636 30.44 -29.37 3.24
CA ALA A 636 29.18 -30.08 3.44
C ALA A 636 28.04 -29.16 3.90
N LYS A 637 28.34 -28.14 4.73
CA LYS A 637 27.34 -27.17 5.19
C LYS A 637 26.98 -26.13 4.13
N LEU A 638 27.97 -25.55 3.43
CA LEU A 638 27.73 -24.46 2.48
C LEU A 638 27.24 -24.92 1.11
N TRP A 639 27.63 -26.12 0.67
CA TRP A 639 27.27 -26.67 -0.65
C TRP A 639 26.86 -28.15 -0.54
N PRO A 640 25.79 -28.48 0.22
CA PRO A 640 25.34 -29.87 0.42
C PRO A 640 24.96 -30.58 -0.89
N GLU A 641 24.57 -29.83 -1.91
CA GLU A 641 24.11 -30.33 -3.21
C GLU A 641 25.24 -30.64 -4.21
N LYS A 642 26.50 -30.36 -3.87
CA LYS A 642 27.64 -30.46 -4.80
C LYS A 642 28.59 -31.58 -4.42
N ASP A 643 29.07 -32.28 -5.45
CA ASP A 643 30.12 -33.30 -5.31
C ASP A 643 31.38 -32.69 -4.65
N PRO A 644 31.96 -33.35 -3.62
CA PRO A 644 33.17 -32.88 -2.93
C PRO A 644 34.33 -32.46 -3.85
N ALA A 645 34.49 -33.11 -5.01
CA ALA A 645 35.54 -32.78 -5.98
C ALA A 645 35.32 -31.42 -6.65
N LYS A 646 34.06 -31.04 -6.92
CA LYS A 646 33.69 -29.76 -7.55
C LYS A 646 33.66 -28.59 -6.57
N THR A 647 33.57 -28.88 -5.27
CA THR A 647 33.52 -27.86 -4.22
C THR A 647 34.88 -27.23 -3.91
N LYS A 648 36.00 -27.88 -4.27
CA LYS A 648 37.37 -27.39 -3.99
C LYS A 648 37.64 -26.01 -4.60
N ASN A 649 37.27 -25.80 -5.87
CA ASN A 649 37.54 -24.54 -6.58
C ASN A 649 36.65 -23.40 -6.07
N ILE A 650 35.35 -23.65 -5.91
CA ILE A 650 34.39 -22.65 -5.40
C ILE A 650 34.76 -22.25 -3.97
N ARG A 651 35.15 -23.22 -3.13
CA ARG A 651 35.63 -22.98 -1.77
C ARG A 651 36.87 -22.09 -1.79
N GLY A 652 37.88 -22.41 -2.61
CA GLY A 652 39.11 -21.61 -2.73
C GLY A 652 38.83 -20.14 -3.09
N VAL A 653 37.97 -19.91 -4.08
CA VAL A 653 37.56 -18.56 -4.49
C VAL A 653 36.83 -17.83 -3.35
N THR A 654 35.88 -18.50 -2.68
CA THR A 654 35.12 -17.91 -1.57
C THR A 654 36.03 -17.52 -0.40
N PHE A 655 37.02 -18.35 -0.08
CA PHE A 655 38.02 -18.05 0.95
C PHE A 655 38.93 -16.89 0.58
N ASN A 656 39.31 -16.75 -0.69
CA ASN A 656 40.12 -15.62 -1.14
C ASN A 656 39.34 -14.30 -1.03
N HIS A 657 38.07 -14.28 -1.43
CA HIS A 657 37.22 -13.12 -1.21
C HIS A 657 37.07 -12.79 0.28
N LEU A 658 36.82 -13.81 1.12
CA LEU A 658 36.72 -13.61 2.55
C LEU A 658 38.01 -13.01 3.14
N ARG A 659 39.19 -13.52 2.76
CA ARG A 659 40.49 -12.99 3.20
C ARG A 659 40.70 -11.54 2.79
N ASN A 660 40.31 -11.17 1.57
CA ASN A 660 40.41 -9.80 1.11
C ASN A 660 39.52 -8.88 1.94
N ILE A 661 38.27 -9.29 2.20
CA ILE A 661 37.29 -8.47 2.94
C ILE A 661 37.71 -8.30 4.41
N ILE A 662 38.10 -9.38 5.10
CA ILE A 662 38.56 -9.27 6.50
C ILE A 662 39.91 -8.55 6.61
N GLY A 663 40.68 -8.48 5.51
CA GLY A 663 41.92 -7.71 5.46
C GLY A 663 41.69 -6.20 5.69
N ASP A 664 40.49 -5.70 5.45
CA ASP A 664 40.11 -4.31 5.71
C ASP A 664 39.64 -4.08 7.17
N ILE A 665 39.63 -5.13 8.00
CA ILE A 665 39.21 -5.10 9.40
C ILE A 665 40.40 -5.40 10.31
N ASP A 666 40.68 -4.49 11.24
CA ASP A 666 41.75 -4.65 12.23
C ASP A 666 41.36 -5.62 13.34
N GLY A 667 42.29 -6.51 13.71
CA GLY A 667 42.14 -7.42 14.85
C GLY A 667 41.47 -8.76 14.55
N ILE A 668 41.22 -9.09 13.27
CA ILE A 668 40.71 -10.41 12.87
C ILE A 668 41.60 -11.03 11.78
N GLU A 669 42.07 -12.26 12.01
CA GLU A 669 42.89 -12.99 11.04
C GLU A 669 42.37 -14.42 10.85
N LEU A 670 42.23 -14.85 9.60
CA LEU A 670 41.85 -16.23 9.29
C LEU A 670 43.08 -17.15 9.29
N SER A 671 43.18 -17.99 10.31
CA SER A 671 44.20 -19.03 10.42
C SER A 671 43.70 -20.39 9.92
N PHE A 672 44.59 -21.17 9.30
CA PHE A 672 44.33 -22.55 8.90
C PHE A 672 45.43 -23.44 9.48
N LEU A 673 45.07 -24.30 10.44
CA LEU A 673 45.99 -25.21 11.12
C LEU A 673 45.33 -26.58 11.25
N SER A 674 46.06 -27.66 10.95
CA SER A 674 45.57 -29.05 11.10
C SER A 674 44.19 -29.30 10.46
N ASP A 675 44.04 -28.91 9.18
CA ASP A 675 42.80 -28.98 8.39
C ASP A 675 41.59 -28.21 8.97
N THR A 676 41.84 -27.26 9.87
CA THR A 676 40.80 -26.51 10.57
C THR A 676 40.98 -25.01 10.37
N TYR A 677 39.89 -24.33 10.00
CA TYR A 677 39.83 -22.87 9.88
C TYR A 677 39.33 -22.26 11.19
N THR A 678 40.06 -21.24 11.66
CA THR A 678 39.77 -20.52 12.90
C THR A 678 40.13 -19.05 12.74
N PHE A 679 39.27 -18.14 13.20
CA PHE A 679 39.61 -16.74 13.35
C PHE A 679 40.42 -16.52 14.63
N ARG A 680 41.58 -15.87 14.49
CA ARG A 680 42.31 -15.27 15.59
C ARG A 680 41.77 -13.85 15.77
N ILE A 681 41.20 -13.57 16.93
CA ILE A 681 40.54 -12.31 17.25
C ILE A 681 41.33 -11.62 18.35
N ASN A 682 41.74 -10.39 18.09
CA ASN A 682 42.47 -9.52 19.01
C ASN A 682 41.84 -8.12 19.02
N GLU A 683 42.11 -7.32 20.05
CA GLU A 683 41.80 -5.90 20.00
C GLU A 683 42.53 -5.24 18.82
N PRO A 684 41.90 -4.35 18.03
CA PRO A 684 40.66 -3.61 18.31
C PRO A 684 39.36 -4.16 17.68
N PHE A 685 39.32 -5.43 17.23
CA PHE A 685 38.13 -6.00 16.57
C PHE A 685 36.89 -5.94 17.45
N PHE A 686 35.78 -5.48 16.90
CA PHE A 686 34.49 -5.43 17.59
C PHE A 686 33.46 -6.32 16.89
N CYS A 687 32.81 -7.20 17.67
CA CYS A 687 31.63 -7.91 17.24
C CYS A 687 30.57 -7.93 18.36
N ASP A 688 29.38 -7.41 18.05
CA ASP A 688 28.27 -7.29 19.00
C ASP A 688 27.85 -8.64 19.62
N TYR A 689 27.76 -9.69 18.80
CA TYR A 689 27.45 -11.05 19.25
C TYR A 689 28.49 -11.56 20.23
N THR A 690 29.79 -11.38 19.94
CA THR A 690 30.85 -11.88 20.84
C THR A 690 30.82 -11.19 22.20
N LEU A 691 30.53 -9.89 22.23
CA LEU A 691 30.43 -9.12 23.46
C LEU A 691 29.21 -9.57 24.28
N VAL A 692 28.05 -9.70 23.63
CA VAL A 692 26.82 -10.15 24.30
C VAL A 692 26.93 -11.59 24.78
N ASP A 693 27.45 -12.52 23.97
CA ASP A 693 27.61 -13.93 24.35
C ASP A 693 28.61 -14.09 25.52
N ASP A 694 29.68 -13.28 25.60
CA ASP A 694 30.60 -13.29 26.75
C ASP A 694 29.91 -12.84 28.04
N VAL A 695 29.06 -11.80 27.97
CA VAL A 695 28.26 -11.32 29.10
C VAL A 695 27.26 -12.39 29.56
N LEU A 696 26.58 -13.04 28.62
CA LEU A 696 25.62 -14.10 28.91
C LEU A 696 26.29 -15.34 29.55
N ARG A 697 27.53 -15.67 29.17
CA ARG A 697 28.23 -16.86 29.67
C ARG A 697 28.92 -16.68 31.03
N HIS A 698 29.48 -15.50 31.31
CA HIS A 698 30.35 -15.32 32.49
C HIS A 698 29.68 -14.57 33.64
N GLN A 699 28.52 -13.92 33.44
CA GLN A 699 27.87 -13.00 34.40
C GLN A 699 28.78 -11.87 34.96
N ASP A 700 30.06 -11.84 34.60
CA ASP A 700 31.02 -10.78 34.88
C ASP A 700 30.87 -9.66 33.84
N GLY A 701 29.91 -8.77 34.09
CA GLY A 701 29.85 -7.51 33.37
C GLY A 701 31.09 -6.68 33.67
N LYS A 702 32.03 -6.57 32.72
CA LYS A 702 33.13 -5.57 32.74
C LYS A 702 32.62 -4.11 32.64
N GLY A 703 31.62 -3.74 33.45
CA GLY A 703 31.10 -2.38 33.60
C GLY A 703 30.31 -1.82 32.41
N GLN A 704 29.99 -2.61 31.38
CA GLN A 704 29.22 -2.16 30.21
C GLN A 704 27.82 -2.77 30.17
N ASP A 705 26.84 -1.92 29.87
CA ASP A 705 25.43 -2.28 29.71
C ASP A 705 25.22 -2.97 28.34
N PRO A 706 24.88 -4.27 28.29
CA PRO A 706 24.72 -4.99 27.02
C PRO A 706 23.35 -4.75 26.37
N PHE A 707 22.38 -4.14 27.06
CA PHE A 707 21.01 -3.98 26.55
C PHE A 707 20.92 -3.30 25.18
N PRO A 708 21.72 -2.26 24.90
CA PRO A 708 21.59 -1.56 23.62
C PRO A 708 22.03 -2.41 22.41
N LEU A 709 22.94 -3.35 22.62
CA LEU A 709 23.34 -4.31 21.58
C LEU A 709 22.29 -5.42 21.42
N MET A 710 21.76 -5.94 22.53
CA MET A 710 20.67 -6.93 22.52
C MET A 710 19.40 -6.36 21.85
N ALA A 711 19.12 -5.07 22.06
CA ALA A 711 17.93 -4.39 21.52
C ALA A 711 17.96 -4.21 19.99
N ARG A 712 19.09 -4.49 19.32
CA ARG A 712 19.18 -4.45 17.85
C ARG A 712 18.33 -5.52 17.16
N GLY A 713 18.06 -6.64 17.83
CA GLY A 713 17.17 -7.69 17.33
C GLY A 713 17.77 -9.10 17.39
N PRO A 714 17.11 -10.09 16.77
CA PRO A 714 17.53 -11.49 16.82
C PRO A 714 18.87 -11.72 16.12
N LEU A 715 19.56 -12.80 16.49
CA LEU A 715 20.84 -13.17 15.89
C LEU A 715 20.63 -13.59 14.43
N LEU A 716 21.34 -12.93 13.50
CA LEU A 716 21.40 -13.32 12.08
C LEU A 716 20.04 -13.37 11.36
N LYS A 717 19.17 -12.38 11.62
CA LYS A 717 17.81 -12.25 11.07
C LYS A 717 17.64 -12.61 9.59
N ASP A 718 18.61 -12.26 8.74
CA ASP A 718 18.52 -12.41 7.28
C ASP A 718 19.27 -13.64 6.72
N LEU A 719 19.71 -14.58 7.56
CA LEU A 719 20.42 -15.78 7.11
C LEU A 719 19.46 -16.99 7.07
N PRO A 720 19.50 -17.85 6.02
CA PRO A 720 18.67 -19.06 5.97
C PRO A 720 18.90 -19.95 7.21
N GLU A 721 17.83 -20.23 7.96
CA GLU A 721 17.82 -20.90 9.27
C GLU A 721 18.61 -22.24 9.28
N SER A 722 18.37 -23.10 8.27
CA SER A 722 18.79 -24.51 8.28
C SER A 722 20.28 -24.84 8.45
N LEU A 723 21.20 -23.86 8.34
CA LEU A 723 22.65 -24.09 8.51
C LEU A 723 23.12 -23.87 9.96
N LEU A 724 22.42 -23.01 10.71
CA LEU A 724 22.83 -22.47 12.01
C LEU A 724 21.78 -22.62 13.13
N ASP A 725 20.67 -23.34 12.90
CA ASP A 725 19.57 -23.55 13.87
C ASP A 725 20.07 -23.76 15.31
N HIS A 726 20.97 -24.74 15.53
CA HIS A 726 21.54 -25.02 16.84
C HIS A 726 22.18 -23.79 17.50
N TYR A 727 22.91 -22.97 16.75
CA TYR A 727 23.58 -21.77 17.30
C TYR A 727 22.60 -20.66 17.66
N ILE A 728 21.54 -20.50 16.88
CA ILE A 728 20.49 -19.52 17.12
C ILE A 728 19.70 -19.95 18.36
N SER A 729 19.23 -21.20 18.40
CA SER A 729 18.50 -21.76 19.54
C SER A 729 19.31 -21.69 20.84
N ASP A 730 20.59 -22.08 20.81
CA ASP A 730 21.49 -22.00 21.96
C ASP A 730 21.65 -20.56 22.48
N TYR A 731 21.77 -19.59 21.58
CA TYR A 731 21.89 -18.17 21.92
C TYR A 731 20.59 -17.63 22.50
N GLU A 732 19.46 -17.93 21.86
CA GLU A 732 18.13 -17.51 22.32
C GLU A 732 17.78 -18.10 23.68
N GLU A 733 18.12 -19.36 23.95
CA GLU A 733 17.92 -19.99 25.25
C GLU A 733 18.69 -19.25 26.36
N ARG A 734 19.98 -18.94 26.13
CA ARG A 734 20.79 -18.15 27.08
C ARG A 734 20.27 -16.73 27.25
N LEU A 735 19.86 -16.10 26.15
CA LEU A 735 19.33 -14.75 26.17
C LEU A 735 17.99 -14.70 26.93
N MET A 736 17.11 -15.66 26.72
CA MET A 736 15.84 -15.81 27.45
C MET A 736 16.06 -16.03 28.95
N ALA A 737 17.03 -16.88 29.31
CA ALA A 737 17.40 -17.12 30.72
C ALA A 737 17.92 -15.84 31.40
N PHE A 738 18.57 -14.94 30.66
CA PHE A 738 19.04 -13.65 31.18
C PHE A 738 17.94 -12.57 31.22
N LEU A 739 17.15 -12.44 30.15
CA LEU A 739 16.19 -11.34 29.99
C LEU A 739 14.94 -11.50 30.86
N THR A 740 14.46 -12.73 31.07
CA THR A 740 13.24 -13.00 31.85
C THR A 740 13.32 -12.49 33.30
N PRO A 741 14.37 -12.83 34.10
CA PRO A 741 14.50 -12.28 35.45
C PRO A 741 14.79 -10.78 35.47
N GLU A 742 15.55 -10.28 34.48
CA GLU A 742 15.88 -8.86 34.41
C GLU A 742 14.67 -7.98 34.06
N LEU A 743 13.73 -8.48 33.25
CA LEU A 743 12.47 -7.79 32.94
C LEU A 743 11.70 -7.45 34.22
N ARG A 744 11.59 -8.42 35.13
CA ARG A 744 10.94 -8.24 36.43
C ARG A 744 11.65 -7.18 37.27
N LYS A 745 12.98 -7.30 37.39
CA LYS A 745 13.83 -6.37 38.14
C LYS A 745 13.74 -4.93 37.61
N LEU A 746 13.77 -4.74 36.29
CA LEU A 746 13.65 -3.42 35.65
C LEU A 746 12.26 -2.81 35.87
N TYR A 747 11.21 -3.62 35.79
CA TYR A 747 9.85 -3.17 36.06
C TYR A 747 9.66 -2.75 37.52
N GLU A 748 10.19 -3.52 38.48
CA GLU A 748 10.19 -3.22 39.92
C GLU A 748 11.01 -1.95 40.23
N ALA A 749 12.16 -1.79 39.59
CA ALA A 749 13.00 -0.59 39.68
C ALA A 749 12.40 0.65 38.99
N ARG A 750 11.21 0.53 38.38
CA ARG A 750 10.50 1.57 37.60
C ARG A 750 11.27 2.09 36.38
N ASP A 751 12.23 1.35 35.85
CA ASP A 751 12.80 1.63 34.52
C ASP A 751 11.88 1.06 33.43
N LEU A 752 10.73 1.71 33.27
CA LEU A 752 9.68 1.26 32.37
C LEU A 752 10.12 1.27 30.90
N LYS A 753 11.05 2.15 30.52
CA LYS A 753 11.55 2.24 29.15
C LYS A 753 12.41 1.02 28.82
N ARG A 754 13.33 0.63 29.70
CA ARG A 754 14.14 -0.60 29.52
C ARG A 754 13.30 -1.85 29.64
N ALA A 755 12.39 -1.91 30.62
CA ALA A 755 11.46 -3.03 30.77
C ALA A 755 10.63 -3.27 29.50
N LEU A 756 10.12 -2.20 28.87
CA LEU A 756 9.41 -2.34 27.59
C LEU A 756 10.30 -2.86 26.46
N GLY A 757 11.55 -2.41 26.39
CA GLY A 757 12.54 -2.88 25.42
C GLY A 757 12.81 -4.38 25.57
N VAL A 758 13.03 -4.84 26.82
CA VAL A 758 13.25 -6.26 27.14
C VAL A 758 12.01 -7.10 26.83
N ALA A 759 10.81 -6.66 27.21
CA ALA A 759 9.58 -7.38 26.91
C ALA A 759 9.36 -7.56 25.40
N ARG A 760 9.66 -6.54 24.59
CA ARG A 760 9.59 -6.63 23.12
C ARG A 760 10.63 -7.57 22.54
N LEU A 761 11.84 -7.57 23.08
CA LEU A 761 12.90 -8.46 22.65
C LEU A 761 12.52 -9.92 22.92
N ILE A 762 11.99 -10.23 24.11
CA ILE A 762 11.47 -11.56 24.44
C ILE A 762 10.35 -11.95 23.47
N LEU A 763 9.35 -11.08 23.26
CA LEU A 763 8.22 -11.36 22.35
C LEU A 763 8.63 -11.49 20.87
N SER A 764 9.83 -11.03 20.50
CA SER A 764 10.36 -11.25 19.14
C SER A 764 10.95 -12.65 18.94
N MET A 765 11.39 -13.30 20.03
CA MET A 765 11.92 -14.67 20.02
C MET A 765 10.82 -15.69 20.35
N ASP A 766 10.00 -15.39 21.35
CA ASP A 766 8.84 -16.18 21.77
C ASP A 766 7.59 -15.31 21.75
N ALA A 767 6.91 -15.31 20.61
CA ALA A 767 5.72 -14.49 20.36
C ALA A 767 4.56 -14.78 21.32
N PHE A 768 4.57 -15.93 22.01
CA PHE A 768 3.52 -16.34 22.95
C PHE A 768 4.00 -16.36 24.41
N ASN A 769 5.10 -15.69 24.71
CA ASN A 769 5.62 -15.58 26.06
C ASN A 769 4.67 -14.77 26.96
N GLU A 770 3.92 -15.47 27.81
CA GLU A 770 2.91 -14.84 28.67
C GLU A 770 3.51 -13.86 29.68
N GLU A 771 4.69 -14.15 30.24
CA GLU A 771 5.33 -13.28 31.22
C GLU A 771 5.79 -11.96 30.59
N ALA A 772 6.39 -12.01 29.40
CA ALA A 772 6.78 -10.81 28.67
C ALA A 772 5.57 -9.98 28.24
N LEU A 773 4.50 -10.62 27.76
CA LEU A 773 3.23 -9.96 27.47
C LEU A 773 2.68 -9.26 28.72
N ARG A 774 2.67 -9.95 29.86
CA ARG A 774 2.21 -9.41 31.15
C ARG A 774 2.89 -8.09 31.49
N TYR A 775 4.22 -8.06 31.48
CA TYR A 775 4.99 -6.85 31.77
C TYR A 775 4.83 -5.78 30.68
N GLN A 776 4.74 -6.17 29.40
CA GLN A 776 4.50 -5.23 28.32
C GLN A 776 3.18 -4.47 28.51
N LEU A 777 2.09 -5.19 28.83
CA LEU A 777 0.78 -4.60 29.10
C LEU A 777 0.80 -3.73 30.36
N LYS A 778 1.43 -4.22 31.45
CA LYS A 778 1.61 -3.44 32.68
C LYS A 778 2.39 -2.13 32.43
N VAL A 779 3.42 -2.15 31.60
CA VAL A 779 4.17 -0.96 31.20
C VAL A 779 3.34 -0.03 30.32
N TYR A 780 2.62 -0.55 29.32
CA TYR A 780 1.74 0.26 28.48
C TYR A 780 0.64 0.95 29.27
N LYS A 781 0.01 0.26 30.21
CA LYS A 781 -0.99 0.83 31.11
C LYS A 781 -0.43 2.01 31.91
N ARG A 782 0.84 1.94 32.35
CA ARG A 782 1.53 3.01 33.09
C ARG A 782 2.03 4.17 32.23
N LEU A 783 2.55 3.91 31.03
CA LEU A 783 3.18 4.93 30.18
C LEU A 783 2.22 5.57 29.16
N LYS A 784 1.25 4.81 28.67
CA LYS A 784 0.38 5.19 27.53
C LYS A 784 -1.12 5.09 27.84
N GLY A 785 -1.49 4.65 29.04
CA GLY A 785 -2.88 4.52 29.48
C GLY A 785 -3.50 3.16 29.15
N LEU A 786 -4.70 2.94 29.71
CA LEU A 786 -5.44 1.68 29.66
C LEU A 786 -5.79 1.26 28.23
N ASP A 787 -6.25 2.19 27.41
CA ASP A 787 -6.72 1.90 26.05
C ASP A 787 -5.61 1.37 25.15
N TYR A 788 -4.40 1.92 25.29
CA TYR A 788 -3.24 1.44 24.54
C TYR A 788 -2.85 0.02 24.97
N SER A 789 -2.91 -0.25 26.28
CA SER A 789 -2.66 -1.60 26.80
C SER A 789 -3.70 -2.60 26.31
N LYS A 790 -4.99 -2.22 26.30
CA LYS A 790 -6.07 -3.10 25.84
C LYS A 790 -5.94 -3.42 24.35
N LYS A 791 -5.64 -2.41 23.53
CA LYS A 791 -5.37 -2.60 22.10
C LYS A 791 -4.21 -3.57 21.84
N ALA A 792 -3.14 -3.49 22.64
CA ALA A 792 -2.00 -4.42 22.53
C ALA A 792 -2.38 -5.86 22.91
N TYR A 793 -3.24 -6.02 23.93
CA TYR A 793 -3.77 -7.33 24.31
C TYR A 793 -4.71 -7.90 23.23
N ASP A 794 -5.63 -7.09 22.69
CA ASP A 794 -6.57 -7.53 21.65
C ASP A 794 -5.79 -8.04 20.42
N GLN A 795 -4.77 -7.28 19.99
CA GLN A 795 -3.86 -7.69 18.91
C GLN A 795 -3.18 -9.04 19.21
N PHE A 796 -2.64 -9.22 20.41
CA PHE A 796 -2.03 -10.49 20.81
C PHE A 796 -3.03 -11.65 20.75
N THR A 797 -4.27 -11.46 21.23
CA THR A 797 -5.28 -12.53 21.23
C THR A 797 -5.73 -12.91 19.82
N GLU A 798 -5.80 -11.94 18.90
CA GLU A 798 -6.06 -12.21 17.49
C GLU A 798 -4.92 -13.00 16.85
N ASP A 799 -3.67 -12.61 17.11
CA ASP A 799 -2.48 -13.28 16.57
C ASP A 799 -2.31 -14.69 17.15
N TYR A 800 -2.61 -14.88 18.44
CA TYR A 800 -2.64 -16.18 19.12
C TYR A 800 -3.69 -17.10 18.47
N LYS A 801 -4.92 -16.60 18.26
CA LYS A 801 -6.00 -17.36 17.63
C LYS A 801 -5.69 -17.70 16.17
N ARG A 802 -5.08 -16.77 15.43
CA ARG A 802 -4.66 -16.99 14.04
C ARG A 802 -3.59 -18.06 13.93
N SER A 803 -2.64 -18.09 14.87
CA SER A 803 -1.47 -18.98 14.81
C SER A 803 -1.75 -20.38 15.36
N LEU A 804 -2.52 -20.47 16.46
CA LEU A 804 -2.76 -21.73 17.17
C LEU A 804 -4.18 -22.28 16.99
N GLY A 805 -5.07 -21.56 16.29
CA GLY A 805 -6.43 -21.99 15.99
C GLY A 805 -7.39 -21.98 17.19
N VAL A 806 -6.91 -21.61 18.38
CA VAL A 806 -7.68 -21.58 19.63
C VAL A 806 -7.65 -20.18 20.26
N ALA A 807 -8.73 -19.80 20.94
CA ALA A 807 -8.79 -18.52 21.64
C ALA A 807 -7.80 -18.50 22.82
N TYR A 808 -7.16 -17.35 23.05
CA TYR A 808 -6.32 -17.16 24.23
C TYR A 808 -7.19 -17.14 25.50
N HIS A 809 -6.77 -17.88 26.52
CA HIS A 809 -7.63 -18.25 27.66
C HIS A 809 -7.50 -17.31 28.88
N VAL A 810 -6.43 -16.51 28.96
CA VAL A 810 -6.20 -15.58 30.09
C VAL A 810 -6.76 -14.22 29.72
N SER A 811 -7.62 -13.63 30.57
CA SER A 811 -8.20 -12.31 30.32
C SER A 811 -7.20 -11.16 30.47
N PHE A 812 -7.55 -10.00 29.93
CA PHE A 812 -6.76 -8.77 30.08
C PHE A 812 -6.51 -8.40 31.54
N GLU A 813 -7.53 -8.53 32.40
CA GLU A 813 -7.41 -8.28 33.83
C GLU A 813 -6.49 -9.31 34.51
N GLY A 814 -6.53 -10.58 34.07
CA GLY A 814 -5.67 -11.64 34.56
C GLY A 814 -4.18 -11.43 34.28
N LEU A 815 -3.85 -10.70 33.22
CA LEU A 815 -2.47 -10.30 32.90
C LEU A 815 -2.07 -8.94 33.48
N THR A 816 -3.02 -8.02 33.71
CA THR A 816 -2.66 -6.64 34.08
C THR A 816 -2.79 -6.32 35.57
N ASN A 817 -3.47 -7.17 36.34
CA ASN A 817 -3.42 -7.17 37.81
C ASN A 817 -2.12 -7.83 38.28
#